data_AF-A0AAW2NVH0-F1
#
_entry.id   AF-A0AAW2NVH0-F1
#
_cell.length_a   1.000
_cell.length_b   1.000
_cell.length_c   1.000
_cell.angle_alpha   90.00
_cell.angle_beta   90.00
_cell.angle_gamma   90.00
#
_symmetry.space_group_name_H-M   'P 1'
#
loop_
_entity.id
_entity.type
_entity.pdbx_description
1 polymer ?
#
loop_
_entity_poly.entity_id
_entity_poly.type
_entity_poly.pdbx_seq_one_letter_code
_entity_poly.pdbx_strand_id
1 'polypeptide(L)'
;MFRHRQLQPICRVAAATHGILHSITTVSSIETESQLLNSYTVTPPIKPWPQKLTHKRLCSIITHQQNLDLALQIFHYAGNYHPNFHHSYDTYHSIIHKLSRLRAFDPIASLLNELRNSRIKCGENLFITLIRNYGIASRPKEAIKIFLRINDFGVKRSVRSLNTLLNALVQNKKYDSVYFMFKNSQKRFEIVPNVFTCNILLKALCKKDDVEGAVKVLDEMPGMGMVPNVVSYTTIMGGYVDRGDMVGAKGVFYQILDRGWLPDATTYTVLMDGFCKLGQFVDATKVMDEMEENGVEPNDVTYSVMIEALCKEKKSGEAVNMVRDMLDKKYIPSSALCCRVIDALCREGKVEEACELWKMLLLKNCTPDNAISSTLIHWLCKEGKVWEARKLFDEFDRGSIPSVLTYNTLIAGMCDSGELCEAGRLWDDMVERGCPPNSFTYNMLIKGFCKAGHAKEGVRVLEEMLDRGCSPNESTYSVLIEALCDSGCEADISNVLDIAASCKLEINYDSWRVLVEKFVTSHANRHSPVDSSPAPKLVLYSYWQSSCSWRVRFGLNLKGLSYEYRAVNLAKGEQFTSEFGKLNPLRYVPVLVDGDVVVSDSYAILLCLEEKYPQKPLLPADPRLRAINLQAASIVSSSIQPLHMLSLLKYVEEKMGPEEQQAWAHVHIEKGFLALEKLLKDCAGPYATGEGVYMADVFLAPQIALATKRFNVDMSKFPTLRMVYESCNALPEFQASLPDRQPDAMQ
;
A
#
# COMPACT_ATOMS: atom_id res chain seq x y z
N MET A 1 49.43 17.45 20.71
CA MET A 1 49.62 18.62 19.81
C MET A 1 48.30 18.89 19.08
N PHE A 2 47.36 19.54 19.78
CA PHE A 2 46.15 20.10 19.18
C PHE A 2 46.49 21.49 18.64
N ARG A 3 46.14 21.80 17.39
CA ARG A 3 45.98 23.18 16.92
C ARG A 3 44.71 23.30 16.10
N HIS A 4 43.81 24.13 16.65
CA HIS A 4 42.67 24.74 16.00
C HIS A 4 42.96 25.20 14.57
N ARG A 5 42.10 24.79 13.63
CA ARG A 5 41.80 25.60 12.44
C ARG A 5 40.35 26.05 12.55
N GLN A 6 40.19 27.33 12.87
CA GLN A 6 38.96 28.09 12.69
C GLN A 6 38.62 28.14 11.19
N LEU A 7 37.42 27.71 10.82
CA LEU A 7 36.82 28.05 9.53
C LEU A 7 36.22 29.46 9.67
N GLN A 8 36.66 30.39 8.82
CA GLN A 8 36.14 31.75 8.75
C GLN A 8 34.74 31.78 8.09
N PRO A 9 33.90 32.79 8.40
CA PRO A 9 32.58 32.95 7.80
C PRO A 9 32.65 33.63 6.42
N ILE A 10 31.99 33.05 5.42
CA ILE A 10 31.79 33.65 4.10
C ILE A 10 30.49 34.48 4.14
N CYS A 11 30.62 35.74 4.57
CA CYS A 11 29.61 36.77 4.37
C CYS A 11 29.99 37.62 3.15
N ARG A 12 29.25 37.47 2.04
CA ARG A 12 28.94 38.51 1.03
C ARG A 12 28.26 37.86 -0.18
N VAL A 13 26.92 37.96 -0.25
CA VAL A 13 26.12 38.50 -1.36
C VAL A 13 24.65 38.47 -0.89
N ALA A 14 24.17 39.55 -0.30
CA ALA A 14 22.75 39.75 -0.04
C ALA A 14 22.43 41.25 -0.13
N ALA A 15 22.19 41.72 -1.34
CA ALA A 15 21.60 43.05 -1.60
C ALA A 15 20.98 43.07 -3.00
N ALA A 16 19.76 42.53 -3.12
CA ALA A 16 18.73 42.96 -4.08
C ALA A 16 17.58 41.96 -4.04
N THR A 17 16.49 42.32 -3.35
CA THR A 17 15.07 42.02 -3.70
C THR A 17 14.17 42.38 -2.50
N HIS A 18 14.13 43.66 -2.14
CA HIS A 18 12.96 44.20 -1.46
C HIS A 18 11.99 44.71 -2.52
N GLY A 19 10.86 44.01 -2.66
CA GLY A 19 9.77 44.43 -3.51
C GLY A 19 8.76 43.32 -3.72
N ILE A 20 7.57 43.51 -3.13
CA ILE A 20 6.33 42.75 -3.34
C ILE A 20 6.12 41.57 -2.36
N LEU A 21 5.80 41.94 -1.11
CA LEU A 21 5.01 41.10 -0.20
C LEU A 21 3.92 42.00 0.40
N HIS A 22 2.81 42.12 -0.31
CA HIS A 22 1.55 42.59 0.24
C HIS A 22 0.41 41.90 -0.52
N SER A 23 -0.59 41.44 0.24
CA SER A 23 -1.90 40.88 -0.15
C SER A 23 -1.98 39.37 -0.45
N ILE A 24 -1.89 38.54 0.60
CA ILE A 24 -2.71 37.31 0.70
C ILE A 24 -3.22 37.20 2.13
N THR A 25 -4.42 37.72 2.39
CA THR A 25 -5.23 37.37 3.54
C THR A 25 -6.69 37.34 3.11
N THR A 26 -7.38 36.28 3.51
CA THR A 26 -8.83 35.97 3.40
C THR A 26 -9.29 35.18 2.16
N VAL A 27 -9.20 33.85 2.26
CA VAL A 27 -10.18 32.93 1.67
C VAL A 27 -10.65 32.00 2.80
N SER A 28 -11.69 32.43 3.52
CA SER A 28 -12.38 31.62 4.53
C SER A 28 -13.86 31.96 4.50
N SER A 29 -14.55 31.61 3.41
CA SER A 29 -16.02 31.55 3.33
C SER A 29 -16.48 31.22 1.90
N ILE A 30 -16.57 29.93 1.53
CA ILE A 30 -17.36 29.52 0.36
C ILE A 30 -18.07 28.20 0.69
N GLU A 31 -19.38 28.26 0.90
CA GLU A 31 -20.21 27.12 1.30
C GLU A 31 -21.07 26.52 0.17
N THR A 32 -20.92 26.94 -1.10
CA THR A 32 -21.69 26.30 -2.21
C THR A 32 -21.00 26.35 -3.58
N GLU A 33 -21.18 25.25 -4.34
CA GLU A 33 -20.66 24.96 -5.71
C GLU A 33 -21.12 25.98 -6.79
N SER A 34 -22.19 26.73 -6.52
CA SER A 34 -22.77 27.73 -7.43
C SER A 34 -21.98 29.05 -7.50
N GLN A 35 -21.11 29.35 -6.53
CA GLN A 35 -20.34 30.60 -6.52
C GLN A 35 -19.02 30.52 -7.31
N LEU A 36 -18.48 29.32 -7.55
CA LEU A 36 -17.29 29.12 -8.39
C LEU A 36 -17.53 29.48 -9.86
N LEU A 37 -18.77 29.39 -10.33
CA LEU A 37 -19.16 29.71 -11.71
C LEU A 37 -19.39 31.21 -11.98
N ASN A 38 -19.39 32.08 -10.96
CA ASN A 38 -19.75 33.50 -11.14
C ASN A 38 -18.59 34.50 -10.93
N SER A 39 -17.36 34.06 -10.71
CA SER A 39 -16.20 34.95 -10.66
C SER A 39 -15.34 34.84 -11.93
N TYR A 40 -15.91 35.13 -13.10
CA TYR A 40 -15.12 35.29 -14.33
C TYR A 40 -14.53 36.70 -14.37
N THR A 41 -13.26 36.83 -14.02
CA THR A 41 -12.53 38.10 -14.16
C THR A 41 -12.34 38.42 -15.65
N VAL A 42 -12.71 39.64 -16.04
CA VAL A 42 -12.61 40.22 -17.41
C VAL A 42 -11.15 40.32 -17.91
N THR A 43 -10.18 40.04 -17.05
CA THR A 43 -8.74 40.09 -17.34
C THR A 43 -8.25 38.84 -18.08
N PRO A 44 -7.39 38.98 -19.11
CA PRO A 44 -6.82 37.84 -19.81
C PRO A 44 -6.01 36.94 -18.86
N PRO A 45 -6.21 35.61 -18.90
CA PRO A 45 -5.56 34.69 -17.98
C PRO A 45 -4.04 34.54 -18.24
N ILE A 46 -3.56 34.92 -19.42
CA ILE A 46 -2.13 35.01 -19.76
C ILE A 46 -1.82 36.35 -20.45
N LYS A 47 -0.63 36.90 -20.22
CA LYS A 47 -0.14 38.12 -20.88
C LYS A 47 1.22 37.86 -21.56
N PRO A 48 1.44 38.33 -22.81
CA PRO A 48 0.47 39.01 -23.68
C PRO A 48 -0.57 38.03 -24.25
N TRP A 49 -1.84 38.44 -24.27
CA TRP A 49 -2.92 37.67 -24.87
C TRP A 49 -2.89 37.82 -26.40
N PRO A 50 -3.06 36.74 -27.20
CA PRO A 50 -2.98 36.83 -28.65
C PRO A 50 -4.06 37.74 -29.24
N GLN A 51 -3.69 38.65 -30.15
CA GLN A 51 -4.66 39.50 -30.87
C GLN A 51 -5.48 38.72 -31.93
N LYS A 52 -4.90 37.65 -32.48
CA LYS A 52 -5.57 36.70 -33.39
C LYS A 52 -5.43 35.29 -32.84
N LEU A 53 -6.52 34.71 -32.37
CA LEU A 53 -6.57 33.34 -31.87
C LEU A 53 -7.11 32.39 -32.93
N THR A 54 -6.31 31.41 -33.35
CA THR A 54 -6.76 30.30 -34.20
C THR A 54 -7.00 29.06 -33.34
N HIS A 55 -7.87 28.13 -33.79
CA HIS A 55 -8.14 26.88 -33.07
C HIS A 55 -6.86 26.09 -32.77
N LYS A 56 -5.94 25.99 -33.74
CA LYS A 56 -4.63 25.33 -33.56
C LYS A 56 -3.78 26.00 -32.50
N ARG A 57 -3.77 27.33 -32.45
CA ARG A 57 -3.01 28.08 -31.44
C ARG A 57 -3.61 27.89 -30.05
N LEU A 58 -4.93 27.90 -29.91
CA LEU A 58 -5.60 27.61 -28.64
C LEU A 58 -5.31 26.18 -28.16
N CYS A 59 -5.42 25.17 -29.04
CA CYS A 59 -5.07 23.80 -28.68
C CYS A 59 -3.62 23.70 -28.19
N SER A 60 -2.68 24.35 -28.88
CA SER A 60 -1.27 24.39 -28.45
C SER A 60 -1.08 25.05 -27.08
N ILE A 61 -1.78 26.15 -26.78
CA ILE A 61 -1.67 26.81 -25.48
C ILE A 61 -2.19 25.88 -24.38
N ILE A 62 -3.36 25.25 -24.60
CA ILE A 62 -3.96 24.31 -23.65
C ILE A 62 -3.03 23.12 -23.41
N THR A 63 -2.46 22.52 -24.47
CA THR A 63 -1.61 21.32 -24.31
C THR A 63 -0.33 21.60 -23.53
N HIS A 64 0.27 22.79 -23.65
CA HIS A 64 1.53 23.13 -22.97
C HIS A 64 1.34 23.63 -21.52
N GLN A 65 0.11 24.02 -21.13
CA GLN A 65 -0.10 24.59 -19.80
C GLN A 65 -0.04 23.56 -18.66
N GLN A 66 0.83 23.73 -17.66
CA GLN A 66 0.91 22.75 -16.56
C GLN A 66 -0.25 22.85 -15.56
N ASN A 67 -0.75 24.06 -15.32
CA ASN A 67 -1.88 24.31 -14.41
C ASN A 67 -3.24 24.08 -15.12
N LEU A 68 -4.07 23.22 -14.53
CA LEU A 68 -5.36 22.80 -15.06
C LEU A 68 -6.44 23.89 -15.00
N ASP A 69 -6.53 24.59 -13.87
CA ASP A 69 -7.49 25.68 -13.68
C ASP A 69 -7.20 26.82 -14.63
N LEU A 70 -5.91 27.14 -14.83
CA LEU A 70 -5.48 28.13 -15.80
C LEU A 70 -5.79 27.68 -17.24
N ALA A 71 -5.65 26.40 -17.57
CA ALA A 71 -6.03 25.89 -18.89
C ALA A 71 -7.55 26.00 -19.15
N LEU A 72 -8.38 25.75 -18.12
CA LEU A 72 -9.83 25.95 -18.16
C LEU A 72 -10.19 27.43 -18.31
N GLN A 73 -9.53 28.32 -17.54
CA GLN A 73 -9.72 29.76 -17.66
C GLN A 73 -9.37 30.27 -19.06
N ILE A 74 -8.25 29.82 -19.63
CA ILE A 74 -7.86 30.14 -21.01
C ILE A 74 -8.92 29.67 -22.01
N PHE A 75 -9.48 28.47 -21.81
CA PHE A 75 -10.53 27.91 -22.66
C PHE A 75 -11.81 28.76 -22.60
N HIS A 76 -12.37 29.00 -21.41
CA HIS A 76 -13.59 29.80 -21.26
C HIS A 76 -13.38 31.25 -21.68
N TYR A 77 -12.22 31.84 -21.41
CA TYR A 77 -11.92 33.22 -21.82
C TYR A 77 -11.87 33.35 -23.35
N ALA A 78 -11.26 32.38 -24.04
CA ALA A 78 -11.21 32.34 -25.50
C ALA A 78 -12.61 32.28 -26.12
N GLY A 79 -13.54 31.51 -25.57
CA GLY A 79 -14.91 31.40 -26.08
C GLY A 79 -15.79 32.60 -25.77
N ASN A 80 -15.69 33.16 -24.56
CA ASN A 80 -16.62 34.18 -24.07
C ASN A 80 -16.20 35.62 -24.40
N TYR A 81 -14.89 35.89 -24.53
CA TYR A 81 -14.38 37.26 -24.61
C TYR A 81 -13.48 37.55 -25.83
N HIS A 82 -12.96 36.53 -26.54
CA HIS A 82 -12.13 36.81 -27.72
C HIS A 82 -13.00 37.18 -28.93
N PRO A 83 -12.77 38.35 -29.58
CA PRO A 83 -13.55 38.76 -30.75
C PRO A 83 -13.50 37.73 -31.87
N ASN A 84 -14.66 37.39 -32.44
CA ASN A 84 -14.83 36.48 -33.59
C ASN A 84 -14.31 35.04 -33.39
N PHE A 85 -14.06 34.60 -32.16
CA PHE A 85 -13.65 33.21 -31.87
C PHE A 85 -14.83 32.37 -31.39
N HIS A 86 -14.95 31.16 -31.95
CA HIS A 86 -15.92 30.16 -31.49
C HIS A 86 -15.20 28.83 -31.36
N HIS A 87 -15.53 28.06 -30.33
CA HIS A 87 -14.91 26.75 -30.12
C HIS A 87 -15.21 25.78 -31.26
N SER A 88 -14.22 24.98 -31.63
CA SER A 88 -14.36 23.83 -32.52
C SER A 88 -14.28 22.52 -31.74
N TYR A 89 -14.63 21.41 -32.41
CA TYR A 89 -14.46 20.06 -31.86
C TYR A 89 -13.01 19.84 -31.37
N ASP A 90 -12.00 20.30 -32.11
CA ASP A 90 -10.59 20.11 -31.72
C ASP A 90 -10.21 20.85 -30.45
N THR A 91 -10.82 22.02 -30.21
CA THR A 91 -10.58 22.79 -28.98
C THR A 91 -11.21 22.12 -27.76
N TYR A 92 -12.45 21.61 -27.89
CA TYR A 92 -13.08 20.79 -26.85
C TYR A 92 -12.33 19.48 -26.62
N HIS A 93 -11.89 18.82 -27.70
CA HIS A 93 -11.13 17.58 -27.60
C HIS A 93 -9.81 17.78 -26.87
N SER A 94 -9.09 18.88 -27.14
CA SER A 94 -7.80 19.17 -26.50
C SER A 94 -7.93 19.43 -24.99
N ILE A 95 -8.92 20.22 -24.56
CA ILE A 95 -9.12 20.50 -23.13
C ILE A 95 -9.61 19.25 -22.39
N ILE A 96 -10.59 18.52 -22.94
CA ILE A 96 -11.13 17.31 -22.32
C ILE A 96 -10.07 16.20 -22.27
N HIS A 97 -9.28 16.03 -23.33
CA HIS A 97 -8.16 15.08 -23.34
C HIS A 97 -7.15 15.41 -22.23
N LYS A 98 -6.82 16.68 -22.05
CA LYS A 98 -5.88 17.10 -20.99
C LYS A 98 -6.42 16.84 -19.59
N LEU A 99 -7.66 17.26 -19.32
CA LEU A 99 -8.32 17.06 -18.04
C LEU A 99 -8.43 15.57 -17.69
N SER A 100 -8.86 14.76 -18.65
CA SER A 100 -9.02 13.31 -18.44
C SER A 100 -7.69 12.58 -18.25
N ARG A 101 -6.62 12.99 -18.95
CA ARG A 101 -5.26 12.43 -18.75
C ARG A 101 -4.71 12.75 -17.36
N LEU A 102 -4.98 13.94 -16.85
CA LEU A 102 -4.58 14.39 -15.51
C LEU A 102 -5.60 14.04 -14.42
N ARG A 103 -6.63 13.23 -14.76
CA ARG A 103 -7.65 12.70 -13.84
C ARG A 103 -8.52 13.77 -13.16
N ALA A 104 -8.61 14.97 -13.71
CA ALA A 104 -9.53 16.02 -13.28
C ALA A 104 -10.88 15.86 -14.01
N PHE A 105 -11.79 15.08 -13.42
CA PHE A 105 -13.04 14.68 -14.09
C PHE A 105 -14.23 15.60 -13.86
N ASP A 106 -14.22 16.41 -12.79
CA ASP A 106 -15.39 17.22 -12.38
C ASP A 106 -15.82 18.24 -13.45
N PRO A 107 -14.90 18.98 -14.11
CA PRO A 107 -15.28 19.96 -15.15
C PRO A 107 -15.79 19.30 -16.44
N ILE A 108 -15.49 18.02 -16.68
CA ILE A 108 -15.77 17.34 -17.96
C ILE A 108 -17.27 17.21 -18.20
N ALA A 109 -18.08 17.02 -17.17
CA ALA A 109 -19.53 16.92 -17.30
C ALA A 109 -20.16 18.23 -17.83
N SER A 110 -19.67 19.39 -17.35
CA SER A 110 -20.11 20.71 -17.84
C SER A 110 -19.71 20.91 -19.29
N LEU A 111 -18.44 20.65 -19.63
CA LEU A 111 -17.91 20.80 -20.99
C LEU A 111 -18.63 19.91 -22.00
N LEU A 112 -19.03 18.68 -21.61
CA LEU A 112 -19.82 17.80 -22.48
C LEU A 112 -21.25 18.33 -22.67
N ASN A 113 -21.87 18.95 -21.67
CA ASN A 113 -23.17 19.57 -21.83
C ASN A 113 -23.11 20.82 -22.73
N GLU A 114 -22.06 21.64 -22.60
CA GLU A 114 -21.79 22.76 -23.52
C GLU A 114 -21.57 22.29 -24.96
N LEU A 115 -20.78 21.24 -25.15
CA LEU A 115 -20.53 20.63 -26.46
C LEU A 115 -21.83 20.11 -27.09
N ARG A 116 -22.73 19.53 -26.29
CA ARG A 116 -24.04 19.08 -26.76
C ARG A 116 -24.93 20.25 -27.20
N ASN A 117 -24.96 21.32 -26.42
CA ASN A 117 -25.80 22.49 -26.70
C ASN A 117 -25.30 23.31 -27.90
N SER A 118 -23.99 23.31 -28.15
CA SER A 118 -23.36 24.07 -29.25
C SER A 118 -23.57 23.47 -30.65
N ARG A 119 -24.19 22.29 -30.78
CA ARG A 119 -24.47 21.58 -32.06
C ARG A 119 -23.24 21.40 -32.97
N ILE A 120 -22.03 21.42 -32.41
CA ILE A 120 -20.79 21.19 -33.15
C ILE A 120 -20.74 19.72 -33.60
N LYS A 121 -20.37 19.47 -34.87
CA LYS A 121 -20.17 18.11 -35.38
C LYS A 121 -19.01 17.44 -34.63
N CYS A 122 -19.33 16.44 -33.81
CA CYS A 122 -18.35 15.74 -32.99
C CYS A 122 -17.71 14.57 -33.74
N GLY A 123 -16.44 14.30 -33.42
CA GLY A 123 -15.74 13.07 -33.78
C GLY A 123 -15.81 12.03 -32.67
N GLU A 124 -15.63 10.75 -33.02
CA GLU A 124 -15.69 9.64 -32.04
C GLU A 124 -14.45 9.58 -31.11
N ASN A 125 -13.30 10.12 -31.55
CA ASN A 125 -12.01 10.03 -30.84
C ASN A 125 -12.04 10.64 -29.43
N LEU A 126 -12.81 11.71 -29.24
CA LEU A 126 -13.03 12.33 -27.92
C LEU A 126 -13.59 11.30 -26.92
N PHE A 127 -14.64 10.59 -27.32
CA PHE A 127 -15.31 9.61 -26.46
C PHE A 127 -14.44 8.38 -26.22
N ILE A 128 -13.71 7.91 -27.23
CA ILE A 128 -12.73 6.81 -27.10
C ILE A 128 -11.67 7.17 -26.05
N THR A 129 -11.11 8.38 -26.12
CA THR A 129 -10.12 8.87 -25.16
C THR A 129 -10.71 8.94 -23.74
N LEU A 130 -11.91 9.48 -23.60
CA LEU A 130 -12.61 9.56 -22.30
C LEU A 130 -12.84 8.18 -21.70
N ILE A 131 -13.40 7.24 -22.47
CA ILE A 131 -13.66 5.86 -22.03
C ILE A 131 -12.35 5.21 -21.54
N ARG A 132 -11.26 5.38 -22.29
CA ARG A 132 -9.94 4.86 -21.89
C ARG A 132 -9.45 5.47 -20.58
N ASN A 133 -9.51 6.79 -20.45
CA ASN A 133 -9.02 7.49 -19.26
C ASN A 133 -9.88 7.20 -18.01
N TYR A 134 -11.20 7.09 -18.14
CA TYR A 134 -12.07 6.61 -17.06
C TYR A 134 -11.75 5.16 -16.68
N GLY A 135 -11.40 4.31 -17.65
CA GLY A 135 -10.92 2.95 -17.41
C GLY A 135 -9.65 2.91 -16.56
N ILE A 136 -8.63 3.68 -16.95
CA ILE A 136 -7.34 3.80 -16.22
C ILE A 136 -7.53 4.41 -14.83
N ALA A 137 -8.48 5.32 -14.66
CA ALA A 137 -8.81 5.95 -13.38
C ALA A 137 -9.72 5.09 -12.48
N SER A 138 -9.93 3.81 -12.83
CA SER A 138 -10.77 2.87 -12.11
C SER A 138 -12.24 3.28 -11.95
N ARG A 139 -12.81 3.98 -12.94
CA ARG A 139 -14.21 4.46 -12.97
C ARG A 139 -15.03 3.80 -14.10
N PRO A 140 -15.32 2.49 -14.05
CA PRO A 140 -15.96 1.77 -15.16
C PRO A 140 -17.42 2.17 -15.42
N LYS A 141 -18.17 2.63 -14.39
CA LYS A 141 -19.55 3.08 -14.55
C LYS A 141 -19.65 4.32 -15.44
N GLU A 142 -18.73 5.27 -15.27
CA GLU A 142 -18.67 6.48 -16.09
C GLU A 142 -18.25 6.16 -17.53
N ALA A 143 -17.31 5.24 -17.71
CA ALA A 143 -16.95 4.74 -19.04
C ALA A 143 -18.16 4.16 -19.81
N ILE A 144 -19.00 3.35 -19.14
CA ILE A 144 -20.25 2.82 -19.72
C ILE A 144 -21.23 3.96 -20.06
N LYS A 145 -21.43 4.91 -19.14
CA LYS A 145 -22.33 6.07 -19.37
C LYS A 145 -21.89 6.87 -20.60
N ILE A 146 -20.59 7.16 -20.73
CA ILE A 146 -20.06 7.88 -21.91
C ILE A 146 -20.35 7.11 -23.18
N PHE A 147 -20.09 5.79 -23.22
CA PHE A 147 -20.37 4.96 -24.40
C PHE A 147 -21.86 4.96 -24.79
N LEU A 148 -22.76 4.87 -23.82
CA LEU A 148 -24.20 4.91 -24.07
C LEU A 148 -24.65 6.29 -24.57
N ARG A 149 -24.00 7.38 -24.14
CA ARG A 149 -24.35 8.75 -24.56
C ARG A 149 -23.70 9.20 -25.88
N ILE A 150 -22.86 8.41 -26.54
CA ILE A 150 -22.21 8.81 -27.82
C ILE A 150 -23.22 9.27 -28.88
N ASN A 151 -24.35 8.57 -28.99
CA ASN A 151 -25.41 8.91 -29.96
C ASN A 151 -26.07 10.25 -29.67
N ASP A 152 -26.08 10.72 -28.41
CA ASP A 152 -26.65 12.02 -28.02
C ASP A 152 -25.92 13.21 -28.67
N PHE A 153 -24.70 12.97 -29.17
CA PHE A 153 -23.85 13.94 -29.86
C PHE A 153 -23.89 13.80 -31.38
N GLY A 154 -24.82 13.00 -31.92
CA GLY A 154 -24.95 12.77 -33.37
C GLY A 154 -23.83 11.90 -33.97
N VAL A 155 -23.05 11.19 -33.13
CA VAL A 155 -21.98 10.30 -33.55
C VAL A 155 -22.47 8.86 -33.47
N LYS A 156 -22.27 8.06 -34.53
CA LYS A 156 -22.55 6.63 -34.50
C LYS A 156 -21.42 5.89 -33.77
N ARG A 157 -21.79 4.98 -32.87
CA ARG A 157 -20.83 4.10 -32.18
C ARG A 157 -20.15 3.17 -33.19
N SER A 158 -18.85 2.96 -33.03
CA SER A 158 -18.07 2.01 -33.82
C SER A 158 -17.52 0.86 -32.98
N VAL A 159 -16.96 -0.14 -33.68
CA VAL A 159 -16.22 -1.24 -33.06
C VAL A 159 -15.04 -0.72 -32.22
N ARG A 160 -14.45 0.44 -32.56
CA ARG A 160 -13.33 1.03 -31.80
C ARG A 160 -13.76 1.52 -30.43
N SER A 161 -14.90 2.21 -30.32
CA SER A 161 -15.42 2.66 -29.02
C SER A 161 -15.89 1.48 -28.17
N LEU A 162 -16.50 0.46 -28.80
CA LEU A 162 -16.86 -0.78 -28.10
C LEU A 162 -15.61 -1.49 -27.55
N ASN A 163 -14.60 -1.75 -28.38
CA ASN A 163 -13.37 -2.43 -27.96
C ASN A 163 -12.62 -1.66 -26.87
N THR A 164 -12.65 -0.32 -26.92
CA THR A 164 -12.05 0.52 -25.86
C THR A 164 -12.81 0.38 -24.55
N LEU A 165 -14.15 0.35 -24.59
CA LEU A 165 -14.97 0.10 -23.40
C LEU A 165 -14.74 -1.30 -22.83
N LEU A 166 -14.78 -2.34 -23.66
CA LEU A 166 -14.60 -3.72 -23.20
C LEU A 166 -13.23 -3.89 -22.53
N ASN A 167 -12.16 -3.34 -23.11
CA ASN A 167 -10.83 -3.34 -22.48
C ASN A 167 -10.80 -2.60 -21.13
N ALA A 168 -11.44 -1.43 -21.04
CA ALA A 168 -11.56 -0.69 -19.78
C ALA A 168 -12.31 -1.51 -18.70
N LEU A 169 -13.35 -2.25 -19.08
CA LEU A 169 -14.09 -3.14 -18.17
C LEU A 169 -13.27 -4.35 -17.74
N VAL A 170 -12.51 -4.96 -18.65
CA VAL A 170 -11.58 -6.06 -18.34
C VAL A 170 -10.52 -5.61 -17.34
N GLN A 171 -9.90 -4.43 -17.55
CA GLN A 171 -8.92 -3.85 -16.62
C GLN A 171 -9.50 -3.63 -15.22
N ASN A 172 -10.80 -3.30 -15.14
CA ASN A 172 -11.53 -3.07 -13.89
C ASN A 172 -12.20 -4.34 -13.32
N LYS A 173 -11.85 -5.53 -13.84
CA LYS A 173 -12.39 -6.84 -13.42
C LYS A 173 -13.93 -6.91 -13.48
N LYS A 174 -14.58 -6.19 -14.40
CA LYS A 174 -16.04 -6.18 -14.60
C LYS A 174 -16.45 -7.12 -15.74
N TYR A 175 -16.14 -8.41 -15.60
CA TYR A 175 -16.31 -9.41 -16.66
C TYR A 175 -17.78 -9.65 -17.08
N ASP A 176 -18.72 -9.65 -16.13
CA ASP A 176 -20.16 -9.80 -16.46
C ASP A 176 -20.66 -8.64 -17.34
N SER A 177 -20.18 -7.43 -17.07
CA SER A 177 -20.49 -6.27 -17.91
C SER A 177 -19.90 -6.40 -19.30
N VAL A 178 -18.71 -6.99 -19.45
CA VAL A 178 -18.12 -7.28 -20.78
C VAL A 178 -19.02 -8.20 -21.58
N TYR A 179 -19.45 -9.33 -20.99
CA TYR A 179 -20.36 -10.27 -21.65
C TYR A 179 -21.70 -9.62 -22.02
N PHE A 180 -22.27 -8.85 -21.09
CA PHE A 180 -23.53 -8.12 -21.35
C PHE A 180 -23.39 -7.10 -22.49
N MET A 181 -22.32 -6.30 -22.51
CA MET A 181 -22.08 -5.31 -23.56
C MET A 181 -21.83 -6.00 -24.91
N PHE A 182 -21.11 -7.13 -24.93
CA PHE A 182 -20.87 -7.91 -26.14
C PHE A 182 -22.16 -8.51 -26.71
N LYS A 183 -22.98 -9.18 -25.89
CA LYS A 183 -24.24 -9.79 -26.32
C LYS A 183 -25.23 -8.77 -26.92
N ASN A 184 -25.20 -7.54 -26.41
CA ASN A 184 -26.05 -6.44 -26.89
C ASN A 184 -25.43 -5.65 -28.06
N SER A 185 -24.19 -5.95 -28.48
CA SER A 185 -23.49 -5.22 -29.55
C SER A 185 -24.26 -5.20 -30.87
N GLN A 186 -24.66 -6.35 -31.38
CA GLN A 186 -25.36 -6.46 -32.66
C GLN A 186 -26.83 -6.07 -32.55
N LYS A 187 -27.54 -6.52 -31.49
CA LYS A 187 -28.99 -6.33 -31.35
C LYS A 187 -29.41 -4.93 -30.90
N ARG A 188 -28.66 -4.29 -29.99
CA ARG A 188 -29.01 -2.98 -29.41
C ARG A 188 -28.10 -1.85 -29.85
N PHE A 189 -26.82 -2.13 -30.11
CA PHE A 189 -25.87 -1.09 -30.49
C PHE A 189 -25.63 -1.02 -32.01
N GLU A 190 -26.15 -1.98 -32.78
CA GLU A 190 -25.96 -2.10 -34.23
C GLU A 190 -24.46 -2.16 -34.63
N ILE A 191 -23.62 -2.68 -33.74
CA ILE A 191 -22.18 -2.84 -33.95
C ILE A 191 -21.91 -4.31 -34.25
N VAL A 192 -21.30 -4.60 -35.40
CA VAL A 192 -20.86 -5.96 -35.76
C VAL A 192 -19.50 -6.24 -35.08
N PRO A 193 -19.40 -7.20 -34.15
CA PRO A 193 -18.13 -7.58 -33.55
C PRO A 193 -17.12 -8.06 -34.59
N ASN A 194 -15.83 -7.85 -34.32
CA ASN A 194 -14.74 -8.41 -35.12
C ASN A 194 -13.86 -9.32 -34.26
N VAL A 195 -12.87 -9.97 -34.89
CA VAL A 195 -12.05 -11.01 -34.22
C VAL A 195 -11.40 -10.45 -32.95
N PHE A 196 -10.99 -9.18 -32.99
CA PHE A 196 -10.45 -8.48 -31.84
C PHE A 196 -11.48 -8.29 -30.71
N THR A 197 -12.74 -7.96 -31.03
CA THR A 197 -13.83 -7.89 -30.04
C THR A 197 -14.05 -9.25 -29.36
N CYS A 198 -14.07 -10.34 -30.13
CA CYS A 198 -14.18 -11.69 -29.57
C CYS A 198 -12.97 -12.05 -28.70
N ASN A 199 -11.75 -11.72 -29.12
CA ASN A 199 -10.55 -11.98 -28.31
C ASN A 199 -10.57 -11.21 -26.96
N ILE A 200 -11.14 -10.00 -26.92
CA ILE A 200 -11.38 -9.30 -25.64
C ILE A 200 -12.38 -10.07 -24.77
N LEU A 201 -13.45 -10.60 -25.35
CA LEU A 201 -14.43 -11.41 -24.62
C LEU A 201 -13.80 -12.72 -24.12
N LEU A 202 -13.06 -13.44 -24.96
CA LEU A 202 -12.32 -14.65 -24.58
C LEU A 202 -11.40 -14.37 -23.39
N LYS A 203 -10.62 -13.28 -23.46
CA LYS A 203 -9.76 -12.85 -22.35
C LYS A 203 -10.55 -12.53 -21.08
N ALA A 204 -11.71 -11.89 -21.21
CA ALA A 204 -12.57 -11.57 -20.08
C ALA A 204 -13.14 -12.82 -19.40
N LEU A 205 -13.59 -13.81 -20.19
CA LEU A 205 -14.10 -15.08 -19.71
C LEU A 205 -13.01 -15.92 -19.06
N CYS A 206 -11.83 -16.02 -19.68
CA CYS A 206 -10.66 -16.68 -19.09
C CYS A 206 -10.26 -16.05 -17.75
N LYS A 207 -10.24 -14.72 -17.64
CA LYS A 207 -9.94 -14.02 -16.38
C LYS A 207 -11.06 -14.09 -15.33
N LYS A 208 -12.29 -14.44 -15.73
CA LYS A 208 -13.41 -14.76 -14.82
C LYS A 208 -13.33 -16.21 -14.31
N ASP A 209 -12.39 -17.00 -14.82
CA ASP A 209 -12.34 -18.44 -14.57
C ASP A 209 -13.52 -19.21 -15.23
N ASP A 210 -13.95 -18.79 -16.42
CA ASP A 210 -14.99 -19.44 -17.25
C ASP A 210 -14.40 -19.82 -18.63
N VAL A 211 -13.50 -20.81 -18.64
CA VAL A 211 -12.83 -21.29 -19.86
C VAL A 211 -13.79 -22.07 -20.74
N GLU A 212 -14.76 -22.80 -20.18
CA GLU A 212 -15.80 -23.49 -20.95
C GLU A 212 -16.64 -22.50 -21.76
N GLY A 213 -17.04 -21.38 -21.14
CA GLY A 213 -17.69 -20.27 -21.83
C GLY A 213 -16.81 -19.65 -22.92
N ALA A 214 -15.49 -19.55 -22.67
CA ALA A 214 -14.55 -19.06 -23.67
C ALA A 214 -14.43 -20.01 -24.88
N VAL A 215 -14.33 -21.32 -24.66
CA VAL A 215 -14.32 -22.33 -25.72
C VAL A 215 -15.61 -22.26 -26.54
N LYS A 216 -16.77 -22.14 -25.89
CA LYS A 216 -18.04 -21.96 -26.59
C LYS A 216 -18.06 -20.73 -27.49
N VAL A 217 -17.52 -19.59 -27.02
CA VAL A 217 -17.39 -18.39 -27.85
C VAL A 217 -16.48 -18.64 -29.05
N LEU A 218 -15.37 -19.37 -28.88
CA LEU A 218 -14.46 -19.75 -29.98
C LEU A 218 -15.18 -20.59 -31.05
N ASP A 219 -15.99 -21.56 -30.63
CA ASP A 219 -16.76 -22.43 -31.51
C ASP A 219 -17.89 -21.69 -32.25
N GLU A 220 -18.44 -20.64 -31.63
CA GLU A 220 -19.46 -19.78 -32.24
C GLU A 220 -18.88 -18.76 -33.24
N MET A 221 -17.58 -18.43 -33.17
CA MET A 221 -16.96 -17.43 -34.05
C MET A 221 -17.14 -17.71 -35.56
N PRO A 222 -16.95 -18.94 -36.08
CA PRO A 222 -17.25 -19.27 -37.47
C PRO A 222 -18.71 -19.01 -37.86
N GLY A 223 -19.65 -19.29 -36.96
CA GLY A 223 -21.08 -19.00 -37.16
C GLY A 223 -21.40 -17.50 -37.20
N MET A 224 -20.54 -16.66 -36.62
CA MET A 224 -20.60 -15.20 -36.73
C MET A 224 -19.91 -14.67 -38.01
N GLY A 225 -19.40 -15.54 -38.87
CA GLY A 225 -18.66 -15.17 -40.09
C GLY A 225 -17.22 -14.76 -39.83
N MET A 226 -16.62 -15.24 -38.74
CA MET A 226 -15.30 -14.82 -38.27
C MET A 226 -14.39 -16.05 -38.14
N VAL A 227 -13.16 -15.96 -38.64
CA VAL A 227 -12.19 -17.05 -38.49
C VAL A 227 -11.33 -16.76 -37.25
N PRO A 228 -11.39 -17.62 -36.21
CA PRO A 228 -10.44 -17.56 -35.10
C PRO A 228 -9.00 -17.59 -35.63
N ASN A 229 -8.07 -16.93 -34.95
CA ASN A 229 -6.66 -16.93 -35.33
C ASN A 229 -5.80 -17.47 -34.18
N VAL A 230 -4.48 -17.57 -34.39
CA VAL A 230 -3.53 -18.01 -33.35
C VAL A 230 -3.77 -17.28 -32.03
N VAL A 231 -3.94 -15.95 -32.05
CA VAL A 231 -4.23 -15.14 -30.85
C VAL A 231 -5.49 -15.59 -30.11
N SER A 232 -6.57 -15.99 -30.80
CA SER A 232 -7.79 -16.52 -30.17
C SER A 232 -7.50 -17.81 -29.39
N TYR A 233 -6.73 -18.73 -29.98
CA TYR A 233 -6.33 -19.99 -29.33
C TYR A 233 -5.34 -19.75 -28.20
N THR A 234 -4.32 -18.92 -28.40
CA THR A 234 -3.35 -18.54 -27.35
C THR A 234 -4.05 -17.90 -26.15
N THR A 235 -5.12 -17.12 -26.37
CA THR A 235 -5.91 -16.52 -25.28
C THR A 235 -6.61 -17.58 -24.44
N ILE A 236 -7.19 -18.61 -25.06
CA ILE A 236 -7.86 -19.72 -24.36
C ILE A 236 -6.85 -20.62 -23.67
N MET A 237 -5.74 -20.91 -24.34
CA MET A 237 -4.62 -21.64 -23.75
C MET A 237 -4.12 -20.93 -22.48
N GLY A 238 -4.00 -19.60 -22.51
CA GLY A 238 -3.70 -18.80 -21.31
C GLY A 238 -4.75 -18.91 -20.21
N GLY A 239 -6.03 -19.09 -20.57
CA GLY A 239 -7.11 -19.38 -19.61
C GLY A 239 -6.95 -20.74 -18.92
N TYR A 240 -6.62 -21.80 -19.67
CA TYR A 240 -6.30 -23.11 -19.11
C TYR A 240 -5.06 -23.06 -18.20
N VAL A 241 -4.02 -22.35 -18.64
CA VAL A 241 -2.80 -22.11 -17.85
C VAL A 241 -3.10 -21.38 -16.53
N ASP A 242 -3.93 -20.33 -16.55
CA ASP A 242 -4.30 -19.60 -15.33
C ASP A 242 -5.11 -20.46 -14.35
N ARG A 243 -5.83 -21.49 -14.83
CA ARG A 243 -6.47 -22.54 -14.02
C ARG A 243 -5.52 -23.62 -13.51
N GLY A 244 -4.30 -23.70 -14.03
CA GLY A 244 -3.36 -24.79 -13.78
C GLY A 244 -3.67 -26.07 -14.55
N ASP A 245 -4.57 -26.04 -15.54
CA ASP A 245 -4.88 -27.19 -16.40
C ASP A 245 -3.96 -27.22 -17.63
N MET A 246 -2.80 -27.85 -17.47
CA MET A 246 -1.84 -28.00 -18.57
C MET A 246 -2.26 -29.03 -19.62
N VAL A 247 -3.19 -29.94 -19.29
CA VAL A 247 -3.69 -30.94 -20.24
C VAL A 247 -4.59 -30.26 -21.26
N GLY A 248 -5.53 -29.43 -20.79
CA GLY A 248 -6.34 -28.56 -21.64
C GLY A 248 -5.49 -27.60 -22.46
N ALA A 249 -4.49 -26.96 -21.85
CA ALA A 249 -3.59 -26.04 -22.56
C ALA A 249 -2.83 -26.72 -23.71
N LYS A 250 -2.23 -27.90 -23.47
CA LYS A 250 -1.56 -28.70 -24.52
C LYS A 250 -2.54 -29.18 -25.59
N GLY A 251 -3.76 -29.55 -25.22
CA GLY A 251 -4.81 -29.90 -26.18
C GLY A 251 -5.10 -28.74 -27.15
N VAL A 252 -5.23 -27.52 -26.64
CA VAL A 252 -5.42 -26.31 -27.46
C VAL A 252 -4.18 -26.02 -28.32
N PHE A 253 -2.97 -26.24 -27.80
CA PHE A 253 -1.72 -26.09 -28.54
C PHE A 253 -1.66 -27.03 -29.76
N TYR A 254 -1.96 -28.33 -29.58
CA TYR A 254 -1.99 -29.28 -30.70
C TYR A 254 -3.10 -28.96 -31.71
N GLN A 255 -4.23 -28.39 -31.29
CA GLN A 255 -5.24 -27.92 -32.25
C GLN A 255 -4.74 -26.79 -33.16
N ILE A 256 -3.81 -25.95 -32.71
CA ILE A 256 -3.17 -24.93 -33.56
C ILE A 256 -2.34 -25.64 -34.65
N LEU A 257 -1.57 -26.65 -34.26
CA LEU A 257 -0.73 -27.45 -35.16
C LEU A 257 -1.56 -28.27 -36.16
N ASP A 258 -2.61 -28.96 -35.70
CA ASP A 258 -3.50 -29.78 -36.54
C ASP A 258 -4.23 -28.96 -37.61
N ARG A 259 -4.47 -27.67 -37.35
CA ARG A 259 -5.04 -26.72 -38.31
C ARG A 259 -4.02 -26.17 -39.30
N GLY A 260 -2.75 -26.55 -39.18
CA GLY A 260 -1.65 -26.10 -40.02
C GLY A 260 -1.21 -24.66 -39.72
N TRP A 261 -1.53 -24.12 -38.53
CA TRP A 261 -1.00 -22.83 -38.11
C TRP A 261 0.31 -23.01 -37.36
N LEU A 262 1.24 -22.08 -37.58
CA LEU A 262 2.51 -22.03 -36.88
C LEU A 262 2.31 -21.28 -35.55
N PRO A 263 2.55 -21.92 -34.39
CA PRO A 263 2.58 -21.24 -33.12
C PRO A 263 3.65 -20.14 -33.14
N ASP A 264 3.31 -18.96 -32.61
CA ASP A 264 4.26 -17.87 -32.46
C ASP A 264 4.99 -17.94 -31.11
N ALA A 265 5.99 -17.08 -30.92
CA ALA A 265 6.73 -17.01 -29.65
C ALA A 265 5.82 -16.77 -28.44
N THR A 266 4.74 -16.01 -28.60
CA THR A 266 3.76 -15.77 -27.54
C THR A 266 3.07 -17.06 -27.11
N THR A 267 2.74 -17.93 -28.06
CA THR A 267 2.06 -19.21 -27.84
C THR A 267 2.95 -20.14 -27.00
N TYR A 268 4.21 -20.32 -27.38
CA TYR A 268 5.17 -21.07 -26.56
C TYR A 268 5.38 -20.44 -25.19
N THR A 269 5.54 -19.10 -25.11
CA THR A 269 5.71 -18.38 -23.84
C THR A 269 4.55 -18.63 -22.86
N VAL A 270 3.29 -18.65 -23.35
CA VAL A 270 2.13 -18.94 -22.49
C VAL A 270 2.17 -20.36 -21.93
N LEU A 271 2.57 -21.34 -22.76
CA LEU A 271 2.71 -22.73 -22.31
C LEU A 271 3.84 -22.88 -21.28
N MET A 272 4.97 -22.21 -21.51
CA MET A 272 6.11 -22.16 -20.58
C MET A 272 5.75 -21.49 -19.26
N ASP A 273 5.04 -20.35 -19.28
CA ASP A 273 4.53 -19.68 -18.08
C ASP A 273 3.64 -20.61 -17.24
N GLY A 274 2.83 -21.45 -17.89
CA GLY A 274 2.01 -22.45 -17.20
C GLY A 274 2.81 -23.52 -16.49
N PHE A 275 3.79 -24.12 -17.17
CA PHE A 275 4.69 -25.08 -16.53
C PHE A 275 5.49 -24.45 -15.39
N CYS A 276 5.98 -23.23 -15.58
CA CYS A 276 6.66 -22.43 -14.57
C CYS A 276 5.79 -22.16 -13.33
N LYS A 277 4.51 -21.80 -13.50
CA LYS A 277 3.57 -21.57 -12.39
C LYS A 277 3.28 -22.83 -11.57
N LEU A 278 3.34 -24.01 -12.18
CA LEU A 278 3.14 -25.31 -11.51
C LEU A 278 4.44 -25.89 -10.93
N GLY A 279 5.56 -25.18 -11.07
CA GLY A 279 6.87 -25.64 -10.61
C GLY A 279 7.53 -26.71 -11.51
N GLN A 280 6.99 -26.94 -12.72
CA GLN A 280 7.44 -27.97 -13.66
C GLN A 280 8.49 -27.42 -14.66
N PHE A 281 9.63 -26.96 -14.15
CA PHE A 281 10.66 -26.28 -14.95
C PHE A 281 11.27 -27.13 -16.06
N VAL A 282 11.45 -28.43 -15.80
CA VAL A 282 12.01 -29.35 -16.78
C VAL A 282 11.10 -29.46 -18.02
N ASP A 283 9.79 -29.36 -17.83
CA ASP A 283 8.85 -29.35 -18.94
C ASP A 283 8.80 -27.96 -19.61
N ALA A 284 8.96 -26.88 -18.85
CA ALA A 284 9.10 -25.54 -19.42
C ALA A 284 10.36 -25.40 -20.30
N THR A 285 11.50 -25.99 -19.91
CA THR A 285 12.72 -26.00 -20.72
C THR A 285 12.55 -26.86 -21.97
N LYS A 286 11.90 -28.04 -21.88
CA LYS A 286 11.56 -28.83 -23.08
C LYS A 286 10.70 -28.06 -24.08
N VAL A 287 9.75 -27.26 -23.61
CA VAL A 287 8.92 -26.42 -24.48
C VAL A 287 9.75 -25.32 -25.14
N MET A 288 10.78 -24.80 -24.46
CA MET A 288 11.76 -23.87 -25.04
C MET A 288 12.62 -24.54 -26.12
N ASP A 289 13.05 -25.78 -25.88
CA ASP A 289 13.79 -26.56 -26.87
C ASP A 289 12.92 -26.87 -28.10
N GLU A 290 11.66 -27.30 -27.89
CA GLU A 290 10.67 -27.52 -28.96
C GLU A 290 10.40 -26.24 -29.76
N MET A 291 10.40 -25.09 -29.10
CA MET A 291 10.25 -23.78 -29.75
C MET A 291 11.41 -23.51 -30.72
N GLU A 292 12.65 -23.78 -30.32
CA GLU A 292 13.84 -23.63 -31.18
C GLU A 292 13.90 -24.67 -32.31
N GLU A 293 13.55 -25.92 -32.03
CA GLU A 293 13.48 -27.00 -33.03
C GLU A 293 12.46 -26.69 -34.14
N ASN A 294 11.36 -26.04 -33.79
CA ASN A 294 10.35 -25.57 -34.74
C ASN A 294 10.72 -24.25 -35.45
N GLY A 295 11.95 -23.75 -35.23
CA GLY A 295 12.46 -22.55 -35.89
C GLY A 295 11.86 -21.24 -35.37
N VAL A 296 11.26 -21.25 -34.17
CA VAL A 296 10.74 -20.03 -33.52
C VAL A 296 11.78 -19.59 -32.48
N GLU A 297 12.39 -18.42 -32.68
CA GLU A 297 13.43 -17.95 -31.75
C GLU A 297 12.83 -17.37 -30.45
N PRO A 298 13.35 -17.73 -29.26
CA PRO A 298 12.97 -17.12 -27.99
C PRO A 298 13.20 -15.61 -28.00
N ASN A 299 12.18 -14.84 -27.62
CA ASN A 299 12.27 -13.39 -27.50
C ASN A 299 12.56 -12.94 -26.06
N ASP A 300 12.69 -11.64 -25.87
CA ASP A 300 12.92 -10.99 -24.57
C ASP A 300 11.88 -11.37 -23.52
N VAL A 301 10.61 -11.49 -23.91
CA VAL A 301 9.52 -11.91 -23.02
C VAL A 301 9.68 -13.38 -22.61
N THR A 302 10.07 -14.25 -23.55
CA THR A 302 10.26 -15.69 -23.30
C THR A 302 11.35 -15.92 -22.25
N TYR A 303 12.51 -15.28 -22.43
CA TYR A 303 13.60 -15.31 -21.44
C TYR A 303 13.16 -14.72 -20.10
N SER A 304 12.46 -13.59 -20.11
CA SER A 304 11.98 -12.95 -18.88
C SER A 304 11.10 -13.89 -18.06
N VAL A 305 10.13 -14.58 -18.69
CA VAL A 305 9.25 -15.54 -18.00
C VAL A 305 10.04 -16.68 -17.36
N MET A 306 10.99 -17.27 -18.09
CA MET A 306 11.79 -18.39 -17.57
C MET A 306 12.72 -17.97 -16.43
N ILE A 307 13.44 -16.87 -16.60
CA ILE A 307 14.32 -16.30 -15.57
C ILE A 307 13.48 -15.92 -14.33
N GLU A 308 12.28 -15.37 -14.54
CA GLU A 308 11.38 -15.01 -13.45
C GLU A 308 10.98 -16.18 -12.58
N ALA A 309 10.64 -17.28 -13.23
CA ALA A 309 10.23 -18.49 -12.58
C ALA A 309 11.40 -19.21 -11.88
N LEU A 310 12.59 -19.27 -12.51
CA LEU A 310 13.79 -19.85 -11.89
C LEU A 310 14.23 -19.11 -10.62
N CYS A 311 14.10 -17.77 -10.59
CA CYS A 311 14.37 -17.01 -9.37
C CYS A 311 13.42 -17.34 -8.21
N LYS A 312 12.16 -17.72 -8.48
CA LYS A 312 11.18 -18.06 -7.44
C LYS A 312 11.51 -19.40 -6.76
N GLU A 313 12.07 -20.34 -7.50
CA GLU A 313 12.44 -21.67 -7.01
C GLU A 313 13.84 -21.76 -6.40
N LYS A 314 14.51 -20.62 -6.20
CA LYS A 314 15.89 -20.60 -5.69
C LYS A 314 16.88 -21.36 -6.59
N LYS A 315 16.64 -21.34 -7.90
CA LYS A 315 17.53 -21.87 -8.94
C LYS A 315 18.31 -20.74 -9.61
N SER A 316 18.92 -19.87 -8.80
CA SER A 316 19.61 -18.67 -9.27
C SER A 316 20.71 -18.93 -10.31
N GLY A 317 21.45 -20.04 -10.21
CA GLY A 317 22.51 -20.39 -11.17
C GLY A 317 21.98 -20.71 -12.58
N GLU A 318 20.85 -21.41 -12.68
CA GLU A 318 20.16 -21.64 -13.97
C GLU A 318 19.66 -20.30 -14.54
N ALA A 319 19.15 -19.41 -13.68
CA ALA A 319 18.71 -18.07 -14.08
C ALA A 319 19.86 -17.21 -14.64
N VAL A 320 21.07 -17.28 -14.05
CA VAL A 320 22.27 -16.59 -14.55
C VAL A 320 22.67 -17.12 -15.93
N ASN A 321 22.61 -18.44 -16.14
CA ASN A 321 22.91 -19.04 -17.45
C ASN A 321 21.91 -18.57 -18.51
N MET A 322 20.62 -18.44 -18.19
CA MET A 322 19.62 -17.89 -19.10
C MET A 322 19.84 -16.39 -19.41
N VAL A 323 20.25 -15.59 -18.43
CA VAL A 323 20.63 -14.18 -18.68
C VAL A 323 21.84 -14.12 -19.62
N ARG A 324 22.82 -15.01 -19.44
CA ARG A 324 23.99 -15.10 -20.32
C ARG A 324 23.59 -15.44 -21.75
N ASP A 325 22.74 -16.45 -21.93
CA ASP A 325 22.22 -16.84 -23.25
C ASP A 325 21.40 -15.72 -23.90
N MET A 326 20.54 -15.04 -23.13
CA MET A 326 19.79 -13.86 -23.58
C MET A 326 20.72 -12.75 -24.13
N LEU A 327 21.83 -12.48 -23.43
CA LEU A 327 22.82 -11.49 -23.85
C LEU A 327 23.65 -11.95 -25.05
N ASP A 328 23.96 -13.24 -25.16
CA ASP A 328 24.68 -13.81 -26.31
C ASP A 328 23.83 -13.74 -27.59
N LYS A 329 22.51 -13.93 -27.47
CA LYS A 329 21.53 -13.67 -28.54
C LYS A 329 21.22 -12.18 -28.78
N LYS A 330 21.95 -11.27 -28.11
CA LYS A 330 21.85 -9.80 -28.23
C LYS A 330 20.52 -9.21 -27.76
N TYR A 331 19.75 -9.93 -26.93
CA TYR A 331 18.62 -9.34 -26.23
C TYR A 331 19.10 -8.62 -24.98
N ILE A 332 18.54 -7.44 -24.73
CA ILE A 332 18.91 -6.63 -23.56
C ILE A 332 17.93 -6.95 -22.42
N PRO A 333 18.37 -7.57 -21.32
CA PRO A 333 17.50 -7.83 -20.19
C PRO A 333 17.03 -6.52 -19.56
N SER A 334 15.76 -6.49 -19.14
CA SER A 334 15.24 -5.33 -18.42
C SER A 334 15.95 -5.18 -17.06
N SER A 335 16.13 -3.94 -16.60
CA SER A 335 16.73 -3.66 -15.29
C SER A 335 16.01 -4.39 -14.15
N ALA A 336 14.67 -4.40 -14.19
CA ALA A 336 13.86 -5.11 -13.20
C ALA A 336 14.17 -6.62 -13.16
N LEU A 337 14.39 -7.26 -14.31
CA LEU A 337 14.74 -8.67 -14.38
C LEU A 337 16.11 -8.94 -13.75
N CYS A 338 17.13 -8.13 -14.11
CA CYS A 338 18.47 -8.23 -13.54
C CYS A 338 18.46 -8.00 -12.02
N CYS A 339 17.74 -6.98 -11.53
CA CYS A 339 17.59 -6.73 -10.10
C CYS A 339 17.02 -7.95 -9.38
N ARG A 340 16.01 -8.61 -9.94
CA ARG A 340 15.44 -9.82 -9.33
C ARG A 340 16.40 -11.01 -9.32
N VAL A 341 17.20 -11.20 -10.38
CA VAL A 341 18.22 -12.27 -10.41
C VAL A 341 19.28 -12.03 -9.35
N ILE A 342 19.80 -10.80 -9.27
CA ILE A 342 20.77 -10.37 -8.25
C ILE A 342 20.20 -10.54 -6.85
N ASP A 343 18.97 -10.10 -6.64
CA ASP A 343 18.26 -10.21 -5.36
C ASP A 343 18.01 -11.69 -4.97
N ALA A 344 17.74 -12.57 -5.93
CA ALA A 344 17.66 -14.02 -5.69
C ALA A 344 19.03 -14.62 -5.32
N LEU A 345 20.10 -14.28 -6.05
CA LEU A 345 21.47 -14.72 -5.75
C LEU A 345 21.92 -14.30 -4.35
N CYS A 346 21.70 -13.03 -3.99
CA CYS A 346 22.07 -12.51 -2.69
C CYS A 346 21.27 -13.17 -1.55
N ARG A 347 19.96 -13.46 -1.73
CA ARG A 347 19.18 -14.22 -0.75
C ARG A 347 19.66 -15.65 -0.54
N GLU A 348 20.28 -16.25 -1.57
CA GLU A 348 20.91 -17.57 -1.49
C GLU A 348 22.34 -17.53 -0.93
N GLY A 349 22.86 -16.34 -0.59
CA GLY A 349 24.23 -16.15 -0.10
C GLY A 349 25.30 -16.17 -1.19
N LYS A 350 24.92 -16.17 -2.48
CA LYS A 350 25.83 -16.22 -3.64
C LYS A 350 26.17 -14.82 -4.16
N VAL A 351 26.72 -13.99 -3.29
CA VAL A 351 26.98 -12.58 -3.62
C VAL A 351 28.08 -12.43 -4.68
N GLU A 352 29.05 -13.34 -4.71
CA GLU A 352 30.12 -13.37 -5.70
C GLU A 352 29.57 -13.57 -7.13
N GLU A 353 28.63 -14.51 -7.31
CA GLU A 353 27.95 -14.73 -8.59
C GLU A 353 27.14 -13.50 -9.02
N ALA A 354 26.54 -12.78 -8.07
CA ALA A 354 25.83 -11.53 -8.37
C ALA A 354 26.78 -10.41 -8.85
N CYS A 355 27.97 -10.32 -8.25
CA CYS A 355 29.04 -9.42 -8.70
C CYS A 355 29.58 -9.80 -10.08
N GLU A 356 29.71 -11.09 -10.39
CA GLU A 356 30.11 -11.57 -11.71
C GLU A 356 29.04 -11.23 -12.77
N LEU A 357 27.76 -11.42 -12.45
CA LEU A 357 26.66 -11.04 -13.33
C LEU A 357 26.70 -9.53 -13.63
N TRP A 358 26.94 -8.69 -12.62
CA TRP A 358 27.06 -7.24 -12.79
C TRP A 358 28.22 -6.86 -13.73
N LYS A 359 29.39 -7.48 -13.55
CA LYS A 359 30.55 -7.27 -14.45
C LYS A 359 30.29 -7.75 -15.87
N MET A 360 29.56 -8.86 -16.01
CA MET A 360 29.17 -9.39 -17.32
C MET A 360 28.24 -8.43 -18.05
N LEU A 361 27.29 -7.79 -17.36
CA LEU A 361 26.43 -6.75 -17.93
C LEU A 361 27.28 -5.59 -18.49
N LEU A 362 28.26 -5.09 -17.71
CA LEU A 362 29.19 -4.06 -18.18
C LEU A 362 29.96 -4.48 -19.45
N LEU A 363 30.51 -5.69 -19.46
CA LEU A 363 31.30 -6.21 -20.60
C LEU A 363 30.48 -6.35 -21.89
N LYS A 364 29.18 -6.64 -21.76
CA LYS A 364 28.26 -6.77 -22.90
C LYS A 364 27.64 -5.43 -23.33
N ASN A 365 28.22 -4.30 -22.94
CA ASN A 365 27.70 -2.94 -23.18
C ASN A 365 26.29 -2.70 -22.63
N CYS A 366 25.83 -3.50 -21.68
CA CYS A 366 24.62 -3.24 -20.93
C CYS A 366 25.02 -2.46 -19.68
N THR A 367 24.96 -1.13 -19.73
CA THR A 367 25.26 -0.29 -18.56
C THR A 367 24.27 -0.65 -17.44
N PRO A 368 24.73 -1.28 -16.33
CA PRO A 368 23.85 -1.51 -15.19
C PRO A 368 23.36 -0.15 -14.73
N ASP A 369 22.05 0.03 -14.67
CA ASP A 369 21.50 1.31 -14.23
C ASP A 369 21.61 1.45 -12.70
N ASN A 370 21.20 2.61 -12.21
CA ASN A 370 21.22 2.91 -10.79
C ASN A 370 20.44 1.89 -9.93
N ALA A 371 19.40 1.23 -10.48
CA ALA A 371 18.61 0.27 -9.73
C ALA A 371 19.40 -1.03 -9.51
N ILE A 372 20.07 -1.53 -10.55
CA ILE A 372 20.90 -2.74 -10.46
C ILE A 372 22.06 -2.53 -9.48
N SER A 373 22.82 -1.45 -9.65
CA SER A 373 23.99 -1.16 -8.81
C SER A 373 23.61 -0.88 -7.35
N SER A 374 22.53 -0.12 -7.10
CA SER A 374 22.07 0.12 -5.72
C SER A 374 21.58 -1.16 -5.04
N THR A 375 20.91 -2.07 -5.76
CA THR A 375 20.48 -3.37 -5.23
C THR A 375 21.68 -4.22 -4.77
N LEU A 376 22.73 -4.30 -5.58
CA LEU A 376 23.92 -5.08 -5.24
C LEU A 376 24.74 -4.44 -4.11
N ILE A 377 24.91 -3.11 -4.13
CA ILE A 377 25.55 -2.36 -3.03
C ILE A 377 24.80 -2.58 -1.72
N HIS A 378 23.46 -2.51 -1.73
CA HIS A 378 22.64 -2.76 -0.55
C HIS A 378 22.92 -4.14 0.05
N TRP A 379 22.92 -5.18 -0.79
CA TRP A 379 23.17 -6.54 -0.35
C TRP A 379 24.58 -6.75 0.19
N LEU A 380 25.61 -6.20 -0.48
CA LEU A 380 27.00 -6.25 0.01
C LEU A 380 27.14 -5.57 1.38
N CYS A 381 26.50 -4.42 1.57
CA CYS A 381 26.47 -3.73 2.86
C CYS A 381 25.78 -4.55 3.95
N LYS A 382 24.66 -5.22 3.61
CA LYS A 382 23.90 -6.05 4.55
C LYS A 382 24.67 -7.29 5.02
N GLU A 383 25.47 -7.89 4.16
CA GLU A 383 26.37 -9.00 4.49
C GLU A 383 27.67 -8.54 5.19
N GLY A 384 27.82 -7.24 5.46
CA GLY A 384 29.00 -6.66 6.11
C GLY A 384 30.21 -6.45 5.19
N LYS A 385 30.10 -6.75 3.89
CA LYS A 385 31.16 -6.58 2.88
C LYS A 385 31.23 -5.15 2.32
N VAL A 386 31.27 -4.15 3.19
CA VAL A 386 31.16 -2.72 2.81
C VAL A 386 32.29 -2.25 1.89
N TRP A 387 33.51 -2.76 2.06
CA TRP A 387 34.64 -2.40 1.20
C TRP A 387 34.51 -2.96 -0.23
N GLU A 388 33.88 -4.12 -0.40
CA GLU A 388 33.52 -4.62 -1.73
C GLU A 388 32.42 -3.76 -2.34
N ALA A 389 31.43 -3.33 -1.54
CA ALA A 389 30.39 -2.39 -1.98
C ALA A 389 30.99 -1.06 -2.45
N ARG A 390 32.01 -0.54 -1.76
CA ARG A 390 32.74 0.66 -2.16
C ARG A 390 33.49 0.47 -3.48
N LYS A 391 34.18 -0.65 -3.64
CA LYS A 391 34.88 -0.96 -4.90
C LYS A 391 33.90 -1.01 -6.07
N LEU A 392 32.73 -1.65 -5.88
CA LEU A 392 31.69 -1.70 -6.90
C LEU A 392 31.12 -0.32 -7.21
N PHE A 393 30.93 0.52 -6.20
CA PHE A 393 30.53 1.91 -6.38
C PHE A 393 31.55 2.69 -7.22
N ASP A 394 32.85 2.57 -6.94
CA ASP A 394 33.90 3.25 -7.70
C ASP A 394 33.96 2.74 -9.16
N GLU A 395 33.72 1.44 -9.39
CA GLU A 395 33.61 0.86 -10.74
C GLU A 395 32.37 1.39 -11.48
N PHE A 396 31.23 1.50 -10.80
CA PHE A 396 30.00 2.06 -11.35
C PHE A 396 30.14 3.55 -11.68
N ASP A 397 30.76 4.31 -10.79
CA ASP A 397 30.98 5.76 -10.92
C ASP A 397 31.85 6.13 -12.13
N ARG A 398 32.82 5.27 -12.49
CA ARG A 398 33.63 5.46 -13.72
C ARG A 398 32.81 5.34 -15.01
N GLY A 399 31.71 4.60 -14.99
CA GLY A 399 30.90 4.30 -16.17
C GLY A 399 29.54 4.98 -16.21
N SER A 400 29.05 5.51 -15.09
CA SER A 400 27.68 6.03 -14.94
C SER A 400 27.58 7.01 -13.79
N ILE A 401 26.61 7.92 -13.85
CA ILE A 401 26.36 8.90 -12.79
C ILE A 401 25.54 8.22 -11.68
N PRO A 402 26.08 8.10 -10.45
CA PRO A 402 25.32 7.52 -9.35
C PRO A 402 24.16 8.41 -8.92
N SER A 403 23.02 7.78 -8.66
CA SER A 403 21.82 8.44 -8.16
C SER A 403 21.91 8.69 -6.66
N VAL A 404 21.04 9.59 -6.17
CA VAL A 404 20.85 9.82 -4.73
C VAL A 404 20.61 8.51 -3.96
N LEU A 405 19.85 7.56 -4.54
CA LEU A 405 19.61 6.27 -3.92
C LEU A 405 20.90 5.45 -3.76
N THR A 406 21.77 5.46 -4.77
CA THR A 406 23.03 4.71 -4.78
C THR A 406 23.99 5.22 -3.71
N TYR A 407 24.16 6.55 -3.60
CA TYR A 407 24.93 7.17 -2.52
C TYR A 407 24.33 6.86 -1.15
N ASN A 408 23.03 7.08 -0.98
CA ASN A 408 22.33 6.84 0.28
C ASN A 408 22.50 5.39 0.77
N THR A 409 22.46 4.43 -0.15
CA THR A 409 22.62 3.00 0.15
C THR A 409 24.02 2.68 0.67
N LEU A 410 25.07 3.22 0.03
CA LEU A 410 26.44 2.99 0.45
C LEU A 410 26.79 3.73 1.75
N ILE A 411 26.36 4.99 1.89
CA ILE A 411 26.52 5.79 3.11
C ILE A 411 25.86 5.08 4.29
N ALA A 412 24.62 4.59 4.12
CA ALA A 412 23.93 3.84 5.17
C ALA A 412 24.70 2.58 5.58
N GLY A 413 25.20 1.80 4.62
CA GLY A 413 25.99 0.60 4.89
C GLY A 413 27.31 0.88 5.60
N MET A 414 28.02 1.95 5.21
CA MET A 414 29.23 2.41 5.89
C MET A 414 28.96 2.88 7.32
N CYS A 415 27.87 3.64 7.54
CA CYS A 415 27.42 4.03 8.86
C CYS A 415 27.10 2.83 9.76
N ASP A 416 26.38 1.84 9.23
CA ASP A 416 26.02 0.63 9.99
C ASP A 416 27.24 -0.25 10.33
N SER A 417 28.31 -0.20 9.53
CA SER A 417 29.57 -0.90 9.79
C SER A 417 30.59 -0.08 10.60
N GLY A 418 30.26 1.17 10.96
CA GLY A 418 31.12 2.06 11.75
C GLY A 418 32.18 2.83 10.96
N GLU A 419 32.20 2.74 9.63
CA GLU A 419 33.18 3.39 8.74
C GLU A 419 32.82 4.86 8.45
N LEU A 420 32.64 5.66 9.49
CA LEU A 420 32.10 7.03 9.40
C LEU A 420 32.98 7.98 8.57
N CYS A 421 34.30 7.81 8.55
CA CYS A 421 35.20 8.65 7.79
C CYS A 421 35.06 8.46 6.26
N GLU A 422 34.75 7.26 5.80
CA GLU A 422 34.44 7.02 4.38
C GLU A 422 33.02 7.49 4.05
N ALA A 423 32.07 7.29 4.97
CA ALA A 423 30.70 7.81 4.81
C ALA A 423 30.69 9.34 4.62
N GLY A 424 31.49 10.07 5.40
CA GLY A 424 31.67 11.52 5.23
C GLY A 424 32.31 11.91 3.89
N ARG A 425 33.29 11.14 3.40
CA ARG A 425 33.88 11.40 2.08
C ARG A 425 32.89 11.18 0.93
N LEU A 426 32.03 10.16 1.01
CA LEU A 426 30.96 9.95 0.04
C LEU A 426 29.91 11.05 0.07
N TRP A 427 29.64 11.61 1.25
CA TRP A 427 28.78 12.78 1.40
C TRP A 427 29.36 14.00 0.69
N ASP A 428 30.64 14.30 0.92
CA ASP A 428 31.32 15.42 0.27
C ASP A 428 31.30 15.28 -1.26
N ASP A 429 31.62 14.08 -1.77
CA ASP A 429 31.56 13.77 -3.21
C ASP A 429 30.14 13.93 -3.79
N MET A 430 29.10 13.51 -3.06
CA MET A 430 27.70 13.69 -3.45
C MET A 430 27.33 15.18 -3.58
N VAL A 431 27.76 16.00 -2.62
CA VAL A 431 27.49 17.45 -2.60
C VAL A 431 28.26 18.18 -3.71
N GLU A 432 29.55 17.86 -3.91
CA GLU A 432 30.40 18.46 -4.94
C GLU A 432 29.86 18.20 -6.36
N ARG A 433 29.25 17.03 -6.58
CA ARG A 433 28.64 16.66 -7.86
C ARG A 433 27.25 17.23 -8.09
N GLY A 434 26.74 18.04 -7.16
CA GLY A 434 25.41 18.65 -7.28
C GLY A 434 24.26 17.65 -7.14
N CYS A 435 24.48 16.52 -6.46
CA CYS A 435 23.41 15.61 -6.05
C CYS A 435 22.91 16.06 -4.67
N PRO A 436 21.80 16.80 -4.56
CA PRO A 436 21.39 17.37 -3.27
C PRO A 436 21.01 16.24 -2.28
N PRO A 437 21.63 16.19 -1.09
CA PRO A 437 21.20 15.31 -0.03
C PRO A 437 19.74 15.56 0.32
N ASN A 438 18.99 14.49 0.60
CA ASN A 438 17.61 14.58 1.05
C ASN A 438 17.50 14.25 2.54
N SER A 439 16.30 14.38 3.11
CA SER A 439 16.06 14.07 4.53
C SER A 439 16.47 12.66 4.92
N PHE A 440 16.35 11.69 3.99
CA PHE A 440 16.82 10.32 4.24
C PHE A 440 18.36 10.26 4.37
N THR A 441 19.12 10.94 3.52
CA THR A 441 20.59 10.96 3.59
C THR A 441 21.09 11.52 4.93
N TYR A 442 20.52 12.64 5.37
CA TYR A 442 20.83 13.25 6.68
C TYR A 442 20.53 12.29 7.84
N ASN A 443 19.37 11.65 7.83
CA ASN A 443 18.98 10.71 8.87
C ASN A 443 19.92 9.51 8.97
N MET A 444 20.46 9.02 7.86
CA MET A 444 21.41 7.90 7.85
C MET A 444 22.75 8.28 8.48
N LEU A 445 23.27 9.48 8.20
CA LEU A 445 24.49 9.98 8.84
C LEU A 445 24.28 10.20 10.34
N ILE A 446 23.19 10.87 10.71
CA ILE A 446 22.82 11.10 12.11
C ILE A 446 22.77 9.77 12.86
N LYS A 447 22.06 8.77 12.32
CA LYS A 447 21.98 7.43 12.90
C LYS A 447 23.36 6.75 13.01
N GLY A 448 24.21 6.89 12.00
CA GLY A 448 25.58 6.37 12.01
C GLY A 448 26.42 6.97 13.12
N PHE A 449 26.48 8.31 13.21
CA PHE A 449 27.21 9.02 14.25
C PHE A 449 26.69 8.70 15.66
N CYS A 450 25.37 8.63 15.81
CA CYS A 450 24.71 8.23 17.05
C CYS A 450 25.11 6.81 17.50
N LYS A 451 25.02 5.82 16.60
CA LYS A 451 25.43 4.43 16.89
C LYS A 451 26.91 4.30 17.26
N ALA A 452 27.77 5.11 16.66
CA ALA A 452 29.20 5.13 16.95
C ALA A 452 29.57 5.90 18.24
N GLY A 453 28.58 6.42 18.98
CA GLY A 453 28.79 7.18 20.21
C GLY A 453 29.20 8.65 19.99
N HIS A 454 29.13 9.14 18.76
CA HIS A 454 29.47 10.52 18.36
C HIS A 454 28.22 11.40 18.22
N ALA A 455 27.32 11.35 19.20
CA ALA A 455 26.01 12.03 19.15
C ALA A 455 26.10 13.55 18.90
N LYS A 456 27.17 14.22 19.38
CA LYS A 456 27.43 15.64 19.11
C LYS A 456 27.63 15.96 17.63
N GLU A 457 28.34 15.11 16.89
CA GLU A 457 28.48 15.28 15.45
C GLU A 457 27.13 15.04 14.75
N GLY A 458 26.29 14.14 15.28
CA GLY A 458 24.90 13.98 14.84
C GLY A 458 24.07 15.27 14.98
N VAL A 459 24.22 16.02 16.07
CA VAL A 459 23.54 17.32 16.26
C VAL A 459 24.03 18.35 15.24
N ARG A 460 25.32 18.38 14.93
CA ARG A 460 25.86 19.29 13.90
C ARG A 460 25.31 18.99 12.51
N VAL A 461 25.11 17.70 12.20
CA VAL A 461 24.47 17.27 10.95
C VAL A 461 22.99 17.69 10.90
N LEU A 462 22.28 17.71 12.03
CA LEU A 462 20.90 18.23 12.13
C LEU A 462 20.85 19.76 11.89
N GLU A 463 21.79 20.52 12.44
CA GLU A 463 21.88 21.97 12.20
C GLU A 463 22.13 22.27 10.73
N GLU A 464 23.04 21.54 10.08
CA GLU A 464 23.28 21.67 8.64
C GLU A 464 22.03 21.31 7.80
N MET A 465 21.27 20.30 8.21
CA MET A 465 20.02 19.91 7.56
C MET A 465 19.01 21.07 7.52
N LEU A 466 18.91 21.82 8.62
CA LEU A 466 18.01 22.98 8.75
C LEU A 466 18.51 24.18 7.95
N ASP A 467 19.82 24.46 7.98
CA ASP A 467 20.43 25.55 7.21
C ASP A 467 20.23 25.38 5.69
N ARG A 468 20.22 24.13 5.21
CA ARG A 468 19.94 23.82 3.80
C ARG A 468 18.44 23.74 3.47
N GLY A 469 17.55 24.05 4.42
CA GLY A 469 16.11 24.06 4.23
C GLY A 469 15.48 22.67 4.10
N CYS A 470 16.16 21.60 4.54
CA CYS A 470 15.60 20.26 4.61
C CYS A 470 14.87 20.09 5.95
N SER A 471 13.60 19.70 5.93
CA SER A 471 12.81 19.51 7.15
C SER A 471 13.14 18.16 7.81
N PRO A 472 13.64 18.15 9.06
CA PRO A 472 13.81 16.92 9.83
C PRO A 472 12.47 16.21 10.00
N ASN A 473 12.50 14.89 10.14
CA ASN A 473 11.30 14.11 10.42
C ASN A 473 11.38 13.50 11.83
N GLU A 474 10.29 12.88 12.27
CA GLU A 474 10.17 12.23 13.57
C GLU A 474 11.34 11.26 13.89
N SER A 475 11.76 10.48 12.89
CA SER A 475 12.87 9.52 13.05
C SER A 475 14.22 10.20 13.31
N THR A 476 14.43 11.41 12.77
CA THR A 476 15.66 12.19 13.00
C THR A 476 15.83 12.55 14.47
N TYR A 477 14.76 13.06 15.08
CA TYR A 477 14.77 13.48 16.48
C TYR A 477 14.82 12.28 17.43
N SER A 478 14.08 11.22 17.15
CA SER A 478 14.06 10.00 17.97
C SER A 478 15.46 9.41 18.14
N VAL A 479 16.20 9.27 17.04
CA VAL A 479 17.56 8.70 17.01
C VAL A 479 18.57 9.59 17.76
N LEU A 480 18.48 10.91 17.63
CA LEU A 480 19.35 11.84 18.34
C LEU A 480 19.07 11.85 19.83
N ILE A 481 17.80 11.86 20.21
CA ILE A 481 17.38 11.83 21.60
C ILE A 481 17.87 10.56 22.29
N GLU A 482 17.66 9.38 21.69
CA GLU A 482 18.14 8.09 22.21
C GLU A 482 19.66 8.12 22.44
N ALA A 483 20.42 8.54 21.42
CA ALA A 483 21.88 8.53 21.46
C ALA A 483 22.46 9.59 22.39
N LEU A 484 21.84 10.77 22.49
CA LEU A 484 22.28 11.80 23.42
C LEU A 484 22.01 11.39 24.87
N CYS A 485 20.90 10.70 25.14
CA CYS A 485 20.62 10.13 26.45
C CYS A 485 21.64 9.04 26.82
N ASP A 486 22.12 8.23 25.87
CA ASP A 486 23.20 7.24 26.09
C ASP A 486 24.55 7.90 26.40
N SER A 487 24.81 9.06 25.79
CA SER A 487 26.07 9.81 25.94
C SER A 487 26.12 10.76 27.15
N GLY A 488 25.00 10.96 27.86
CA GLY A 488 24.91 11.86 29.03
C GLY A 488 25.10 13.35 28.73
N CYS A 489 24.90 13.79 27.48
CA CYS A 489 25.11 15.18 27.06
C CYS A 489 23.82 16.01 27.22
N GLU A 490 23.57 16.52 28.44
CA GLU A 490 22.30 17.18 28.78
C GLU A 490 22.05 18.51 28.02
N ALA A 491 23.09 19.29 27.76
CA ALA A 491 22.98 20.58 27.07
C ALA A 491 22.55 20.44 25.60
N ASP A 492 23.03 19.38 24.93
CA ASP A 492 22.73 19.11 23.53
C ASP A 492 21.29 18.58 23.35
N ILE A 493 20.73 17.94 24.38
CA ILE A 493 19.32 17.48 24.40
C ILE A 493 18.36 18.67 24.43
N SER A 494 18.63 19.66 25.27
CA SER A 494 17.84 20.90 25.29
C SER A 494 17.87 21.61 23.94
N ASN A 495 19.04 21.69 23.29
CA ASN A 495 19.18 22.26 21.95
C ASN A 495 18.30 21.52 20.91
N VAL A 496 18.34 20.18 20.89
CA VAL A 496 17.53 19.37 19.97
C VAL A 496 16.02 19.54 20.22
N LEU A 497 15.59 19.67 21.48
CA LEU A 497 14.20 19.92 21.87
C LEU A 497 13.73 21.33 21.48
N ASP A 498 14.56 22.35 21.66
CA ASP A 498 14.28 23.73 21.25
C ASP A 498 14.14 23.82 19.72
N ILE A 499 15.04 23.15 18.99
CA ILE A 499 14.99 23.03 17.53
C ILE A 499 13.68 22.34 17.08
N ALA A 500 13.27 21.24 17.73
CA ALA A 500 12.03 20.53 17.41
C ALA A 500 10.78 21.39 17.68
N ALA A 501 10.77 22.14 18.80
CA ALA A 501 9.70 23.05 19.15
C ALA A 501 9.54 24.20 18.14
N SER A 502 10.66 24.75 17.65
CA SER A 502 10.67 25.80 16.63
C SER A 502 10.10 25.34 15.27
N CYS A 503 10.23 24.04 14.96
CA CYS A 503 9.74 23.44 13.71
C CYS A 503 8.27 22.97 13.77
N LYS A 504 7.56 23.14 14.89
CA LYS A 504 6.16 22.69 15.10
C LYS A 504 5.92 21.20 14.83
N LEU A 505 6.93 20.34 15.07
CA LEU A 505 6.81 18.89 14.91
C LEU A 505 6.45 18.26 16.27
N GLU A 506 5.45 17.37 16.28
CA GLU A 506 5.11 16.59 17.47
C GLU A 506 6.12 15.45 17.64
N ILE A 507 6.97 15.54 18.68
CA ILE A 507 7.83 14.44 19.11
C ILE A 507 6.93 13.34 19.69
N ASN A 508 7.08 12.11 19.21
CA ASN A 508 6.24 10.97 19.63
C ASN A 508 6.47 10.56 21.09
N TYR A 509 5.53 9.77 21.62
CA TYR A 509 5.54 9.30 23.00
C TYR A 509 6.79 8.47 23.35
N ASP A 510 7.32 7.65 22.43
CA ASP A 510 8.49 6.81 22.68
C ASP A 510 9.77 7.63 22.88
N SER A 511 9.98 8.69 22.10
CA SER A 511 11.11 9.61 22.27
C SER A 511 11.01 10.38 23.59
N TRP A 512 9.80 10.80 23.97
CA TRP A 512 9.54 11.40 25.28
C TRP A 512 9.76 10.41 26.43
N ARG A 513 9.36 9.15 26.27
CA ARG A 513 9.60 8.09 27.25
C ARG A 513 11.09 7.89 27.48
N VAL A 514 11.89 7.74 26.42
CA VAL A 514 13.36 7.56 26.53
C VAL A 514 14.02 8.75 27.21
N LEU A 515 13.60 9.99 26.88
CA LEU A 515 14.06 11.20 27.58
C LEU A 515 13.74 11.12 29.06
N VAL A 516 12.47 10.88 29.42
CA VAL A 516 12.01 10.88 30.81
C VAL A 516 12.68 9.76 31.61
N GLU A 517 12.75 8.54 31.09
CA GLU A 517 13.38 7.40 31.76
C GLU A 517 14.86 7.65 32.10
N LYS A 518 15.63 8.29 31.19
CA LYS A 518 17.08 8.49 31.37
C LYS A 518 17.45 9.79 32.09
N PHE A 519 16.70 10.88 31.90
CA PHE A 519 16.97 12.16 32.57
C PHE A 519 16.45 12.22 34.01
N VAL A 520 15.30 11.58 34.28
CA VAL A 520 14.73 11.59 35.64
C VAL A 520 15.52 10.66 36.56
N THR A 521 16.11 9.58 36.01
CA THR A 521 16.98 8.69 36.78
C THR A 521 18.39 9.27 37.04
N SER A 522 18.92 10.15 36.18
CA SER A 522 20.23 10.82 36.42
C SER A 522 20.20 11.78 37.61
N HIS A 523 19.04 12.39 37.89
CA HIS A 523 18.82 13.30 39.02
C HIS A 523 18.48 12.59 40.35
N ALA A 524 18.23 11.28 40.34
CA ALA A 524 17.78 10.54 41.52
C ALA A 524 18.91 10.09 42.47
N ASN A 525 20.18 10.41 42.18
CA ASN A 525 21.32 9.94 42.97
C ASN A 525 21.96 11.04 43.85
N ARG A 526 21.14 11.79 44.61
CA ARG A 526 21.60 12.46 45.84
C ARG A 526 20.49 12.48 46.90
N HIS A 527 20.83 11.91 48.05
CA HIS A 527 20.11 11.84 49.33
C HIS A 527 19.03 10.76 49.51
N SER A 528 19.40 9.80 50.35
CA SER A 528 18.60 8.85 51.15
C SER A 528 17.65 9.57 52.15
N PRO A 529 16.77 8.90 52.93
CA PRO A 529 16.65 7.46 53.20
C PRO A 529 15.21 6.87 53.18
N VAL A 530 15.17 5.53 53.14
CA VAL A 530 14.19 4.58 53.71
C VAL A 530 12.74 5.06 53.84
N ASP A 531 11.84 4.46 53.03
CA ASP A 531 10.52 4.08 53.54
C ASP A 531 9.98 2.82 52.87
N SER A 532 9.25 2.02 53.65
CA SER A 532 8.83 0.66 53.32
C SER A 532 7.38 0.56 52.82
N SER A 533 7.19 -0.14 51.69
CA SER A 533 5.94 -0.70 51.07
C SER A 533 5.04 0.23 50.21
N PRO A 534 4.19 -0.29 49.29
CA PRO A 534 4.05 -1.64 48.71
C PRO A 534 4.16 -1.66 47.14
N ALA A 535 4.03 -2.84 46.53
CA ALA A 535 4.09 -3.10 45.08
C ALA A 535 3.22 -2.16 44.19
N PRO A 536 3.58 -1.94 42.90
CA PRO A 536 2.79 -1.09 42.01
C PRO A 536 1.36 -1.63 41.86
N LYS A 537 0.38 -0.74 42.06
CA LYS A 537 -1.04 -1.06 41.99
C LYS A 537 -1.49 -1.02 40.53
N LEU A 538 -1.97 -2.15 40.00
CA LEU A 538 -2.62 -2.21 38.68
C LEU A 538 -3.83 -1.28 38.66
N VAL A 539 -4.00 -0.49 37.60
CA VAL A 539 -5.18 0.38 37.41
C VAL A 539 -5.87 0.04 36.10
N LEU A 540 -7.13 -0.37 36.16
CA LEU A 540 -7.96 -0.68 34.99
C LEU A 540 -8.98 0.43 34.76
N TYR A 541 -8.79 1.20 33.70
CA TYR A 541 -9.81 2.06 33.14
C TYR A 541 -10.79 1.21 32.33
N SER A 542 -12.05 1.16 32.76
CA SER A 542 -13.05 0.22 32.26
C SER A 542 -14.43 0.87 32.16
N TYR A 543 -15.28 0.27 31.32
CA TYR A 543 -16.71 0.55 31.27
C TYR A 543 -17.49 -0.75 31.44
N TRP A 544 -18.50 -0.78 32.32
CA TRP A 544 -19.16 -2.02 32.72
C TRP A 544 -19.76 -2.82 31.55
N GLN A 545 -20.41 -2.17 30.58
CA GLN A 545 -21.02 -2.83 29.41
C GLN A 545 -20.04 -3.15 28.27
N SER A 546 -18.79 -2.70 28.34
CA SER A 546 -17.81 -2.94 27.27
C SER A 546 -17.35 -4.40 27.26
N SER A 547 -17.51 -5.09 26.12
CA SER A 547 -17.03 -6.47 25.94
C SER A 547 -15.52 -6.56 26.11
N CYS A 548 -14.76 -5.63 25.54
CA CYS A 548 -13.31 -5.60 25.65
C CYS A 548 -12.88 -5.38 27.10
N SER A 549 -13.59 -4.53 27.86
CA SER A 549 -13.33 -4.34 29.29
C SER A 549 -13.66 -5.60 30.09
N TRP A 550 -14.75 -6.28 29.74
CA TRP A 550 -15.14 -7.55 30.37
C TRP A 550 -14.06 -8.63 30.20
N ARG A 551 -13.46 -8.76 29.00
CA ARG A 551 -12.33 -9.69 28.76
C ARG A 551 -11.18 -9.45 29.73
N VAL A 552 -10.77 -8.18 29.90
CA VAL A 552 -9.65 -7.83 30.77
C VAL A 552 -9.98 -8.10 32.24
N ARG A 553 -11.19 -7.77 32.70
CA ARG A 553 -11.66 -8.13 34.06
C ARG A 553 -11.59 -9.64 34.28
N PHE A 554 -12.08 -10.42 33.33
CA PHE A 554 -12.08 -11.88 33.44
C PHE A 554 -10.65 -12.44 33.47
N GLY A 555 -9.75 -11.96 32.60
CA GLY A 555 -8.34 -12.36 32.60
C GLY A 555 -7.59 -11.99 33.90
N LEU A 556 -7.85 -10.80 34.46
CA LEU A 556 -7.29 -10.38 35.75
C LEU A 556 -7.79 -11.27 36.89
N ASN A 557 -9.08 -11.62 36.90
CA ASN A 557 -9.68 -12.52 37.88
C ASN A 557 -9.07 -13.93 37.79
N LEU A 558 -8.91 -14.48 36.58
CA LEU A 558 -8.24 -15.78 36.37
C LEU A 558 -6.82 -15.77 36.91
N LYS A 559 -6.07 -14.69 36.68
CA LYS A 559 -4.71 -14.52 37.24
C LYS A 559 -4.69 -14.23 38.73
N GLY A 560 -5.82 -13.90 39.35
CA GLY A 560 -5.91 -13.54 40.77
C GLY A 560 -5.21 -12.21 41.10
N LEU A 561 -5.14 -11.30 40.13
CA LEU A 561 -4.45 -10.01 40.29
C LEU A 561 -5.43 -8.96 40.83
N SER A 562 -5.05 -8.28 41.92
CA SER A 562 -5.81 -7.15 42.45
C SER A 562 -5.53 -5.88 41.65
N TYR A 563 -6.57 -5.12 41.32
CA TYR A 563 -6.45 -3.89 40.57
C TYR A 563 -7.43 -2.81 41.06
N GLU A 564 -7.08 -1.55 40.82
CA GLU A 564 -7.95 -0.39 40.99
C GLU A 564 -8.87 -0.27 39.77
N TYR A 565 -10.19 -0.29 39.98
CA TYR A 565 -11.15 -0.04 38.92
C TYR A 565 -11.41 1.46 38.77
N ARG A 566 -11.11 2.03 37.60
CA ARG A 566 -11.47 3.41 37.22
C ARG A 566 -12.55 3.38 36.16
N ALA A 567 -13.75 3.85 36.52
CA ALA A 567 -14.86 3.92 35.59
C ALA A 567 -14.62 5.03 34.56
N VAL A 568 -14.95 4.75 33.29
CA VAL A 568 -14.98 5.75 32.21
C VAL A 568 -16.36 5.70 31.58
N ASN A 569 -17.18 6.72 31.83
CA ASN A 569 -18.56 6.75 31.38
C ASN A 569 -18.66 7.13 29.90
N LEU A 570 -18.85 6.11 29.05
CA LEU A 570 -18.93 6.30 27.60
C LEU A 570 -20.16 7.09 27.15
N ALA A 571 -21.25 7.06 27.92
CA ALA A 571 -22.47 7.81 27.63
C ALA A 571 -22.32 9.31 27.90
N LYS A 572 -21.51 9.68 28.91
CA LYS A 572 -21.15 11.07 29.21
C LYS A 572 -20.01 11.61 28.34
N GLY A 573 -19.40 10.76 27.50
CA GLY A 573 -18.31 11.17 26.62
C GLY A 573 -16.97 11.37 27.34
N GLU A 574 -16.77 10.80 28.53
CA GLU A 574 -15.54 10.95 29.32
C GLU A 574 -14.28 10.44 28.59
N GLN A 575 -14.46 9.52 27.65
CA GLN A 575 -13.39 9.07 26.76
C GLN A 575 -12.85 10.18 25.83
N PHE A 576 -13.60 11.27 25.64
CA PHE A 576 -13.18 12.41 24.83
C PHE A 576 -12.44 13.49 25.61
N THR A 577 -12.25 13.31 26.92
CA THR A 577 -11.41 14.20 27.72
C THR A 577 -9.95 14.15 27.26
N SER A 578 -9.24 15.26 27.42
CA SER A 578 -7.81 15.33 27.13
C SER A 578 -7.00 14.38 28.02
N GLU A 579 -7.43 14.18 29.28
CA GLU A 579 -6.81 13.25 30.22
C GLU A 579 -6.90 11.80 29.75
N PHE A 580 -8.10 11.34 29.36
CA PHE A 580 -8.24 9.98 28.84
C PHE A 580 -7.58 9.81 27.47
N GLY A 581 -7.62 10.84 26.62
CA GLY A 581 -6.94 10.83 25.32
C GLY A 581 -5.42 10.63 25.38
N LYS A 582 -4.78 11.04 26.50
CA LYS A 582 -3.36 10.75 26.75
C LYS A 582 -3.09 9.27 27.06
N LEU A 583 -4.06 8.59 27.68
CA LEU A 583 -3.95 7.16 28.01
C LEU A 583 -4.25 6.27 26.81
N ASN A 584 -5.22 6.66 25.98
CA ASN A 584 -5.52 5.98 24.73
C ASN A 584 -5.90 7.01 23.64
N PRO A 585 -5.03 7.25 22.64
CA PRO A 585 -5.32 8.16 21.54
C PRO A 585 -6.57 7.78 20.74
N LEU A 586 -6.92 6.49 20.68
CA LEU A 586 -8.15 6.01 20.04
C LEU A 586 -9.40 6.23 20.89
N ARG A 587 -9.25 6.66 22.15
CA ARG A 587 -10.34 7.00 23.08
C ARG A 587 -11.30 5.83 23.32
N TYR A 588 -10.78 4.60 23.33
CA TYR A 588 -11.53 3.39 23.67
C TYR A 588 -11.13 2.84 25.03
N VAL A 589 -12.04 2.07 25.63
CA VAL A 589 -11.80 1.26 26.83
C VAL A 589 -11.74 -0.22 26.43
N PRO A 590 -10.96 -1.07 27.13
CA PRO A 590 -10.24 -0.81 28.37
C PRO A 590 -8.86 -0.16 28.18
N VAL A 591 -8.32 0.41 29.25
CA VAL A 591 -6.88 0.73 29.37
C VAL A 591 -6.37 0.18 30.69
N LEU A 592 -5.32 -0.65 30.64
CA LEU A 592 -4.62 -1.14 31.81
C LEU A 592 -3.33 -0.34 31.98
N VAL A 593 -3.14 0.21 33.18
CA VAL A 593 -1.90 0.85 33.62
C VAL A 593 -1.24 -0.06 34.66
N ASP A 594 0.00 -0.44 34.39
CA ASP A 594 0.81 -1.29 35.26
C ASP A 594 2.20 -0.66 35.44
N GLY A 595 2.35 0.16 36.47
CA GLY A 595 3.51 1.04 36.63
C GLY A 595 3.58 2.03 35.47
N ASP A 596 4.70 2.03 34.75
CA ASP A 596 4.94 2.92 33.61
C ASP A 596 4.35 2.38 32.29
N VAL A 597 3.82 1.15 32.29
CA VAL A 597 3.26 0.51 31.10
C VAL A 597 1.77 0.81 30.99
N VAL A 598 1.37 1.46 29.90
CA VAL A 598 -0.04 1.73 29.56
C VAL A 598 -0.40 0.94 28.31
N VAL A 599 -1.35 0.00 28.42
CA VAL A 599 -1.82 -0.82 27.28
C VAL A 599 -3.33 -0.65 27.13
N SER A 600 -3.79 -0.35 25.92
CA SER A 600 -5.18 0.06 25.64
C SER A 600 -5.96 -0.87 24.70
N ASP A 601 -5.39 -2.03 24.37
CA ASP A 601 -6.04 -3.06 23.55
C ASP A 601 -6.22 -4.35 24.36
N SER A 602 -7.43 -4.91 24.38
CA SER A 602 -7.74 -6.08 25.23
C SER A 602 -6.90 -7.32 24.90
N TYR A 603 -6.47 -7.49 23.65
CA TYR A 603 -5.64 -8.61 23.23
C TYR A 603 -4.19 -8.40 23.68
N ALA A 604 -3.65 -7.20 23.46
CA ALA A 604 -2.32 -6.82 23.94
C ALA A 604 -2.22 -6.84 25.47
N ILE A 605 -3.26 -6.36 26.19
CA ILE A 605 -3.33 -6.38 27.65
C ILE A 605 -3.19 -7.81 28.16
N LEU A 606 -3.95 -8.76 27.60
CA LEU A 606 -3.94 -10.15 28.07
C LEU A 606 -2.62 -10.87 27.76
N LEU A 607 -1.94 -10.53 26.66
CA LEU A 607 -0.58 -11.02 26.38
C LEU A 607 0.45 -10.39 27.33
N CYS A 608 0.36 -9.09 27.61
CA CYS A 608 1.23 -8.43 28.58
C CYS A 608 1.09 -9.04 29.98
N LEU A 609 -0.15 -9.32 30.39
CA LEU A 609 -0.42 -10.03 31.65
C LEU A 609 0.17 -11.45 31.65
N GLU A 610 0.13 -12.15 30.50
CA GLU A 610 0.71 -13.48 30.38
C GLU A 610 2.23 -13.49 30.58
N GLU A 611 2.92 -12.52 29.99
CA GLU A 611 4.37 -12.40 30.10
C GLU A 611 4.81 -11.92 31.49
N LYS A 612 4.12 -10.93 32.06
CA LYS A 612 4.52 -10.30 33.32
C LYS A 612 4.09 -11.09 34.56
N TYR A 613 2.99 -11.84 34.48
CA TYR A 613 2.44 -12.62 35.60
C TYR A 613 2.24 -14.10 35.19
N PRO A 614 3.32 -14.88 35.07
CA PRO A 614 3.29 -16.24 34.51
C PRO A 614 2.71 -17.30 35.47
N GLN A 615 2.38 -16.95 36.72
CA GLN A 615 2.00 -17.93 37.76
C GLN A 615 0.70 -18.70 37.42
N LYS A 616 -0.23 -18.03 36.75
CA LYS A 616 -1.47 -18.63 36.23
C LYS A 616 -1.54 -18.37 34.72
N PRO A 617 -1.11 -19.32 33.87
CA PRO A 617 -0.97 -19.07 32.45
C PRO A 617 -2.34 -18.91 31.77
N LEU A 618 -2.43 -17.94 30.86
CA LEU A 618 -3.58 -17.72 29.98
C LEU A 618 -3.38 -18.38 28.61
N LEU A 619 -2.27 -19.08 28.39
CA LEU A 619 -2.03 -19.82 27.15
C LEU A 619 -1.63 -21.28 27.42
N PRO A 620 -2.04 -22.23 26.55
CA PRO A 620 -1.57 -23.60 26.62
C PRO A 620 -0.04 -23.70 26.52
N ALA A 621 0.52 -24.71 27.19
CA ALA A 621 1.94 -25.08 27.07
C ALA A 621 2.25 -25.77 25.74
N ASP A 622 1.31 -26.56 25.20
CA ASP A 622 1.45 -27.21 23.90
C ASP A 622 1.48 -26.17 22.77
N PRO A 623 2.52 -26.13 21.91
CA PRO A 623 2.66 -25.11 20.88
C PRO A 623 1.51 -25.09 19.85
N ARG A 624 0.94 -26.26 19.52
CA ARG A 624 -0.16 -26.36 18.55
C ARG A 624 -1.45 -25.79 19.15
N LEU A 625 -1.80 -26.21 20.37
CA LEU A 625 -2.96 -25.66 21.08
C LEU A 625 -2.79 -24.17 21.37
N ARG A 626 -1.58 -23.72 21.70
CA ARG A 626 -1.25 -22.30 21.89
C ARG A 626 -1.53 -21.48 20.64
N ALA A 627 -1.12 -21.96 19.47
CA ALA A 627 -1.40 -21.29 18.20
C ALA A 627 -2.91 -21.22 17.89
N ILE A 628 -3.64 -22.32 18.10
CA ILE A 628 -5.10 -22.35 17.92
C ILE A 628 -5.81 -21.41 18.91
N ASN A 629 -5.36 -21.36 20.16
CA ASN A 629 -5.92 -20.49 21.20
C ASN A 629 -5.79 -19.00 20.82
N LEU A 630 -4.60 -18.59 20.38
CA LEU A 630 -4.35 -17.24 19.88
C LEU A 630 -5.15 -16.94 18.61
N GLN A 631 -5.26 -17.89 17.69
CA GLN A 631 -6.07 -17.74 16.48
C GLN A 631 -7.55 -17.52 16.82
N ALA A 632 -8.11 -18.29 17.75
CA ALA A 632 -9.50 -18.14 18.18
C ALA A 632 -9.75 -16.77 18.84
N ALA A 633 -8.86 -16.34 19.75
CA ALA A 633 -8.94 -15.00 20.34
C ALA A 633 -8.82 -13.89 19.28
N SER A 634 -7.94 -14.06 18.28
CA SER A 634 -7.75 -13.11 17.18
C SER A 634 -8.99 -13.01 16.27
N ILE A 635 -9.66 -14.12 15.95
CA ILE A 635 -10.91 -14.12 15.19
C ILE A 635 -11.98 -13.33 15.92
N VAL A 636 -12.13 -13.55 17.24
CA VAL A 636 -13.08 -12.77 18.06
C VAL A 636 -12.72 -11.29 18.02
N SER A 637 -11.44 -10.93 18.18
CA SER A 637 -10.98 -9.54 18.24
C SER A 637 -11.13 -8.79 16.91
N SER A 638 -10.80 -9.44 15.78
CA SER A 638 -10.72 -8.79 14.47
C SER A 638 -11.99 -8.92 13.64
N SER A 639 -12.74 -10.01 13.80
CA SER A 639 -13.84 -10.38 12.88
C SER A 639 -15.22 -10.30 13.51
N ILE A 640 -15.33 -10.29 14.85
CA ILE A 640 -16.63 -10.30 15.55
C ILE A 640 -16.79 -9.06 16.44
N GLN A 641 -15.79 -8.72 17.25
CA GLN A 641 -15.83 -7.59 18.17
C GLN A 641 -16.14 -6.23 17.51
N PRO A 642 -15.62 -5.88 16.31
CA PRO A 642 -15.95 -4.60 15.68
C PRO A 642 -17.45 -4.45 15.42
N LEU A 643 -18.15 -5.55 15.14
CA LEU A 643 -19.61 -5.57 14.90
C LEU A 643 -20.41 -5.29 16.17
N HIS A 644 -19.78 -5.31 17.35
CA HIS A 644 -20.41 -4.95 18.62
C HIS A 644 -20.14 -3.49 19.01
N MET A 645 -19.30 -2.75 18.26
CA MET A 645 -18.97 -1.35 18.56
C MET A 645 -20.16 -0.43 18.26
N LEU A 646 -20.58 0.34 19.27
CA LEU A 646 -21.71 1.28 19.15
C LEU A 646 -21.51 2.33 18.05
N SER A 647 -20.29 2.86 17.89
CA SER A 647 -19.97 3.84 16.85
C SER A 647 -20.16 3.28 15.44
N LEU A 648 -19.68 2.05 15.20
CA LEU A 648 -19.84 1.38 13.93
C LEU A 648 -21.31 1.06 13.64
N LEU A 649 -22.03 0.53 14.64
CA LEU A 649 -23.44 0.17 14.45
C LEU A 649 -24.31 1.39 14.17
N LYS A 650 -24.07 2.51 14.87
CA LYS A 650 -24.75 3.79 14.57
C LYS A 650 -24.49 4.25 13.14
N TYR A 651 -23.23 4.19 12.69
CA TYR A 651 -22.89 4.56 11.32
C TYR A 651 -23.60 3.68 10.28
N VAL A 652 -23.66 2.36 10.50
CA VAL A 652 -24.35 1.43 9.59
C VAL A 652 -25.86 1.65 9.63
N GLU A 653 -26.43 1.87 10.81
CA GLU A 653 -27.86 2.21 11.00
C GLU A 653 -28.23 3.48 10.25
N GLU A 654 -27.41 4.53 10.30
CA GLU A 654 -27.62 5.77 9.53
C GLU A 654 -27.62 5.55 8.01
N LYS A 655 -26.96 4.50 7.51
CA LYS A 655 -26.83 4.22 6.08
C LYS A 655 -27.89 3.26 5.54
N MET A 656 -28.32 2.30 6.34
CA MET A 656 -29.15 1.16 5.91
C MET A 656 -30.46 1.02 6.71
N GLY A 657 -30.61 1.76 7.81
CA GLY A 657 -31.73 1.63 8.74
C GLY A 657 -31.51 0.55 9.81
N PRO A 658 -32.31 0.58 10.90
CA PRO A 658 -32.09 -0.28 12.08
C PRO A 658 -32.31 -1.77 11.81
N GLU A 659 -33.32 -2.13 11.03
CA GLU A 659 -33.61 -3.54 10.70
C GLU A 659 -32.50 -4.17 9.85
N GLU A 660 -32.04 -3.47 8.81
CA GLU A 660 -30.95 -3.94 7.96
C GLU A 660 -29.61 -3.98 8.71
N GLN A 661 -29.35 -3.02 9.61
CA GLN A 661 -28.16 -3.00 10.46
C GLN A 661 -28.11 -4.21 11.40
N GLN A 662 -29.23 -4.60 12.00
CA GLN A 662 -29.34 -5.78 12.85
C GLN A 662 -29.14 -7.07 12.05
N ALA A 663 -29.83 -7.22 10.91
CA ALA A 663 -29.66 -8.38 10.02
C ALA A 663 -28.22 -8.50 9.51
N TRP A 664 -27.59 -7.38 9.16
CA TRP A 664 -26.20 -7.33 8.71
C TRP A 664 -25.23 -7.78 9.80
N ALA A 665 -25.36 -7.24 11.02
CA ALA A 665 -24.51 -7.63 12.15
C ALA A 665 -24.68 -9.12 12.46
N HIS A 666 -25.91 -9.62 12.49
CA HIS A 666 -26.24 -11.03 12.75
C HIS A 666 -25.53 -11.97 11.77
N VAL A 667 -25.63 -11.72 10.46
CA VAL A 667 -24.98 -12.56 9.43
C VAL A 667 -23.46 -12.63 9.61
N HIS A 668 -22.82 -11.51 9.95
CA HIS A 668 -21.37 -11.47 10.09
C HIS A 668 -20.88 -12.09 11.41
N ILE A 669 -21.64 -11.92 12.50
CA ILE A 669 -21.38 -12.59 13.78
C ILE A 669 -21.51 -14.11 13.62
N GLU A 670 -22.59 -14.59 12.98
CA GLU A 670 -22.78 -16.03 12.72
C GLU A 670 -21.66 -16.59 11.86
N LYS A 671 -21.18 -15.87 10.84
CA LYS A 671 -20.03 -16.29 10.04
C LYS A 671 -18.77 -16.47 10.88
N GLY A 672 -18.51 -15.56 11.82
CA GLY A 672 -17.40 -15.67 12.76
C GLY A 672 -17.54 -16.88 13.69
N PHE A 673 -18.74 -17.11 14.24
CA PHE A 673 -19.03 -18.26 15.10
C PHE A 673 -18.94 -19.59 14.34
N LEU A 674 -19.39 -19.66 13.08
CA LEU A 674 -19.19 -20.85 12.24
C LEU A 674 -17.71 -21.20 12.04
N ALA A 675 -16.87 -20.18 11.85
CA ALA A 675 -15.43 -20.38 11.70
C ALA A 675 -14.80 -20.89 13.00
N LEU A 676 -15.18 -20.32 14.15
CA LEU A 676 -14.71 -20.72 15.48
C LEU A 676 -15.19 -22.12 15.87
N GLU A 677 -16.46 -22.45 15.60
CA GLU A 677 -17.04 -23.78 15.82
C GLU A 677 -16.24 -24.84 15.06
N LYS A 678 -15.91 -24.58 13.78
CA LYS A 678 -15.10 -25.49 12.98
C LYS A 678 -13.65 -25.59 13.48
N LEU A 679 -13.06 -24.47 13.91
CA LEU A 679 -11.67 -24.42 14.36
C LEU A 679 -11.46 -25.21 15.66
N LEU A 680 -12.41 -25.11 16.59
CA LEU A 680 -12.27 -25.66 17.94
C LEU A 680 -12.81 -27.09 18.09
N LYS A 681 -13.58 -27.58 17.11
CA LYS A 681 -14.25 -28.89 17.17
C LYS A 681 -13.36 -30.05 17.61
N ASP A 682 -12.12 -30.11 17.12
CA ASP A 682 -11.22 -31.24 17.34
C ASP A 682 -10.26 -31.06 18.53
N CYS A 683 -10.30 -29.90 19.21
CA CYS A 683 -9.39 -29.59 20.32
C CYS A 683 -10.09 -29.02 21.57
N ALA A 684 -11.39 -28.71 21.49
CA ALA A 684 -12.17 -28.28 22.64
C ALA A 684 -12.41 -29.45 23.61
N GLY A 685 -12.18 -29.19 24.90
CA GLY A 685 -12.66 -30.01 26.02
C GLY A 685 -13.82 -29.27 26.69
N PRO A 686 -13.86 -29.15 28.02
CA PRO A 686 -14.75 -28.21 28.70
C PRO A 686 -14.54 -26.75 28.26
N TYR A 687 -13.32 -26.42 27.81
CA TYR A 687 -12.90 -25.09 27.34
C TYR A 687 -12.32 -25.17 25.92
N ALA A 688 -12.10 -24.01 25.30
CA ALA A 688 -11.83 -23.87 23.86
C ALA A 688 -10.65 -24.70 23.35
N THR A 689 -9.60 -24.89 24.16
CA THR A 689 -8.42 -25.69 23.78
C THR A 689 -8.04 -26.69 24.87
N GLY A 690 -9.02 -27.44 25.36
CA GLY A 690 -8.85 -28.56 26.30
C GLY A 690 -9.46 -28.32 27.68
N GLU A 691 -8.76 -28.76 28.73
CA GLU A 691 -9.23 -28.72 30.13
C GLU A 691 -8.91 -27.39 30.84
N GLY A 692 -8.03 -26.55 30.29
CA GLY A 692 -7.63 -25.28 30.88
C GLY A 692 -8.41 -24.09 30.33
N VAL A 693 -8.65 -23.08 31.18
CA VAL A 693 -9.24 -21.80 30.79
C VAL A 693 -8.14 -20.86 30.29
N TYR A 694 -8.20 -20.48 29.02
CA TYR A 694 -7.16 -19.72 28.35
C TYR A 694 -7.71 -18.50 27.62
N MET A 695 -6.84 -17.79 26.89
CA MET A 695 -7.16 -16.54 26.23
C MET A 695 -8.33 -16.68 25.24
N ALA A 696 -8.44 -17.77 24.48
CA ALA A 696 -9.60 -18.04 23.63
C ALA A 696 -10.92 -17.98 24.41
N ASP A 697 -10.99 -18.60 25.59
CA ASP A 697 -12.17 -18.62 26.46
C ASP A 697 -12.50 -17.22 27.00
N VAL A 698 -11.46 -16.49 27.40
CA VAL A 698 -11.56 -15.10 27.87
C VAL A 698 -12.19 -14.20 26.80
N PHE A 699 -11.91 -14.46 25.52
CA PHE A 699 -12.50 -13.72 24.40
C PHE A 699 -13.89 -14.22 24.03
N LEU A 700 -14.09 -15.55 23.96
CA LEU A 700 -15.31 -16.18 23.50
C LEU A 700 -16.48 -15.94 24.46
N ALA A 701 -16.31 -16.17 25.76
CA ALA A 701 -17.44 -16.18 26.69
C ALA A 701 -18.16 -14.81 26.80
N PRO A 702 -17.46 -13.67 26.98
CA PRO A 702 -18.10 -12.35 26.93
C PRO A 702 -18.73 -12.04 25.57
N GLN A 703 -18.13 -12.52 24.48
CA GLN A 703 -18.60 -12.28 23.12
C GLN A 703 -19.91 -13.03 22.85
N ILE A 704 -20.00 -14.30 23.26
CA ILE A 704 -21.20 -15.14 23.14
C ILE A 704 -22.34 -14.55 23.97
N ALA A 705 -22.08 -14.18 25.23
CA ALA A 705 -23.09 -13.56 26.10
C ALA A 705 -23.73 -12.31 25.46
N LEU A 706 -22.90 -11.45 24.86
CA LEU A 706 -23.39 -10.25 24.18
C LEU A 706 -24.08 -10.56 22.85
N ALA A 707 -23.58 -11.52 22.07
CA ALA A 707 -24.22 -11.93 20.82
C ALA A 707 -25.64 -12.45 21.06
N THR A 708 -25.83 -13.27 22.09
CA THR A 708 -27.15 -13.79 22.48
C THR A 708 -28.05 -12.69 23.04
N LYS A 709 -27.54 -11.82 23.93
CA LYS A 709 -28.36 -10.77 24.58
C LYS A 709 -28.73 -9.61 23.64
N ARG A 710 -27.83 -9.22 22.73
CA ARG A 710 -27.97 -8.00 21.92
C ARG A 710 -28.44 -8.26 20.48
N PHE A 711 -28.08 -9.41 19.92
CA PHE A 711 -28.37 -9.75 18.53
C PHE A 711 -29.25 -11.00 18.39
N ASN A 712 -29.72 -11.58 19.49
CA ASN A 712 -30.57 -12.79 19.51
C ASN A 712 -29.97 -13.97 18.72
N VAL A 713 -28.64 -14.11 18.73
CA VAL A 713 -27.97 -15.22 18.03
C VAL A 713 -28.33 -16.55 18.70
N ASP A 714 -28.83 -17.48 17.89
CA ASP A 714 -29.21 -18.83 18.32
C ASP A 714 -27.98 -19.75 18.49
N MET A 715 -27.60 -19.98 19.74
CA MET A 715 -26.45 -20.81 20.10
C MET A 715 -26.67 -22.31 19.91
N SER A 716 -27.90 -22.78 19.60
CA SER A 716 -28.14 -24.19 19.29
C SER A 716 -27.40 -24.66 18.03
N LYS A 717 -27.05 -23.71 17.14
CA LYS A 717 -26.26 -23.93 15.93
C LYS A 717 -24.77 -24.19 16.20
N PHE A 718 -24.28 -23.86 17.40
CA PHE A 718 -22.86 -23.87 17.75
C PHE A 718 -22.63 -24.69 19.04
N PRO A 719 -22.76 -26.03 18.98
CA PRO A 719 -22.70 -26.88 20.18
C PRO A 719 -21.36 -26.77 20.93
N THR A 720 -20.23 -26.65 20.22
CA THR A 720 -18.91 -26.51 20.83
C THR A 720 -18.79 -25.17 21.55
N LEU A 721 -19.14 -24.07 20.88
CA LEU A 721 -19.09 -22.74 21.49
C LEU A 721 -20.06 -22.60 22.66
N ARG A 722 -21.24 -23.21 22.56
CA ARG A 722 -22.25 -23.23 23.64
C ARG A 722 -21.70 -23.93 24.88
N MET A 723 -21.08 -25.10 24.72
CA MET A 723 -20.45 -25.84 25.82
C MET A 723 -19.35 -25.01 26.47
N VAL A 724 -18.45 -24.40 25.69
CA VAL A 724 -17.38 -23.53 26.21
C VAL A 724 -17.96 -22.38 27.03
N TYR A 725 -19.02 -21.72 26.53
CA TYR A 725 -19.68 -20.64 27.26
C TYR A 725 -20.32 -21.12 28.57
N GLU A 726 -21.03 -22.24 28.57
CA GLU A 726 -21.66 -22.81 29.76
C GLU A 726 -20.61 -23.16 30.84
N SER A 727 -19.49 -23.77 30.42
CA SER A 727 -18.34 -24.07 31.29
C SER A 727 -17.70 -22.81 31.87
N CYS A 728 -17.48 -21.77 31.05
CA CYS A 728 -16.95 -20.49 31.54
C CYS A 728 -17.94 -19.80 32.49
N ASN A 729 -19.24 -19.85 32.20
CA ASN A 729 -20.26 -19.21 33.00
C ASN A 729 -20.37 -19.82 34.42
N ALA A 730 -19.96 -21.08 34.60
CA ALA A 730 -19.89 -21.70 35.92
C ALA A 730 -18.70 -21.22 36.79
N LEU A 731 -17.71 -20.54 36.20
CA LEU A 731 -16.50 -20.12 36.92
C LEU A 731 -16.76 -18.90 37.83
N PRO A 732 -16.31 -18.93 39.11
CA PRO A 732 -16.38 -17.77 40.01
C PRO A 732 -15.71 -16.53 39.43
N GLU A 733 -14.58 -16.69 38.74
CA GLU A 733 -13.81 -15.61 38.12
C GLU A 733 -14.59 -14.94 36.99
N PHE A 734 -15.32 -15.73 36.19
CA PHE A 734 -16.20 -15.21 35.15
C PHE A 734 -17.41 -14.50 35.78
N GLN A 735 -18.04 -15.12 36.78
CA GLN A 735 -19.15 -14.53 37.52
C GLN A 735 -18.79 -13.18 38.18
N ALA A 736 -17.58 -13.05 38.73
CA ALA A 736 -17.07 -11.79 39.28
C ALA A 736 -16.80 -10.72 38.21
N SER A 737 -16.56 -11.11 36.96
CA SER A 737 -16.27 -10.19 35.85
C SER A 737 -17.52 -9.65 35.14
N LEU A 738 -18.71 -10.18 35.46
CA LEU A 738 -19.98 -9.84 34.82
C LEU A 738 -20.25 -8.33 34.82
N PRO A 739 -20.80 -7.76 33.73
CA PRO A 739 -21.13 -6.34 33.62
C PRO A 739 -21.93 -5.82 34.81
N ASP A 740 -22.98 -6.55 35.21
CA ASP A 740 -23.93 -6.12 36.26
C ASP A 740 -23.33 -6.12 37.69
N ARG A 741 -22.11 -6.63 37.85
CA ARG A 741 -21.40 -6.68 39.14
C ARG A 741 -20.26 -5.66 39.26
N GLN A 742 -20.12 -4.75 38.29
CA GLN A 742 -19.05 -3.76 38.30
C GLN A 742 -19.48 -2.47 39.04
N PRO A 743 -18.52 -1.72 39.62
CA PRO A 743 -18.82 -0.54 40.43
C PRO A 743 -19.66 0.54 39.72
N ASP A 744 -19.54 0.63 38.39
CA ASP A 744 -20.24 1.59 37.53
C ASP A 744 -21.53 1.05 36.89
N ALA A 745 -21.97 -0.17 37.24
CA ALA A 745 -23.21 -0.74 36.73
C ALA A 745 -24.48 -0.19 37.41
N MET A 746 -24.35 0.36 38.62
CA MET A 746 -25.47 0.95 39.39
C MET A 746 -25.54 2.49 39.31
N GLN A 747 -24.74 3.13 38.44
CA GLN A 747 -24.64 4.60 38.33
C GLN A 747 -25.43 5.18 37.16
#